data_AF-A0A6P1M2D0-F1
#
_entry.id   AF-A0A6P1M2D0-F1
#
_cell.length_a   1.000
_cell.length_b   1.000
_cell.length_c   1.000
_cell.angle_alpha   90.00
_cell.angle_beta   90.00
_cell.angle_gamma   90.00
#
_symmetry.space_group_name_H-M   'P 1'
#
loop_
_entity.id
_entity.type
_entity.pdbx_description
1 polymer ?
#
loop_
_entity_poly.entity_id
_entity_poly.type
_entity_poly.pdbx_seq_one_letter_code
_entity_poly.pdbx_strand_id
1 'polypeptide(L)'
;MMTICSVPNGFKKWTRRIFASVISAGCLVGAVSACAQQTVVSEPNASVYVLDLWKIYEQEGFDSLEKQVNATYFITALQGIVNRDESRLFLDAAVNLIGVELDSFHIKGRDKQADFESMDRRWLAWLQQSGLLGQRPVVEIESVKDLLSVFADEVNGLALWDMETPSSVNLALTAAGCEDLLPLSADLDDGFLQQRIAASGISLPVVQNFTGYASKAAKQGITGKELIYRTMLDLYLKSGKASPYHLWYNLDAFTWNPPVVSYGGNKHLGNRNILQHNGLYNGDYWISQRGLFVDLYPLDDAAPNDDLRQVPGTDLRLWNDLLEESYRQRDGAFGVMGGFAPWWVKYTDAVGNAHPPIDAEQAFIRLATSYNLWNDADAAFGLSNASFYRHLPLPKPSEFTNPAVEKPELKKDTIYVCLFMLDHDGSAWLNQIAHTIYDRPGRGTVPLNWAINPLLSDRVPHVFRYLLENRTEQDFFRIGDDGAGYVDPYYLVGSNRTGRIKEDGYEAYCQAAKPYLDRLNMDLMAFYISDQEFTEEILAPIAALTPAGMGLNRTATLKEVAGVPVKFAQAYHHRDKAMFTSEMARLFERAGSGLIYPEFYAYRLILFRPSMVADVVTELRKQHPAANIEFLDAHTFMSLKQEGDKLPLTSPWMHKKRLEARAGEGPSGLEPVRAGDGAFAVVKDGDASVWRLAPSAKSPRYFYVTVDDAFSKENELADDLQVRIALSCDAPVTVGLQYNSMWPAGDFPNPYKAHPKKTRQSPGEAQEIVFKLDRPYFKNSQNAMADFRVIISGQGTVDIESMILEHDAE
;
A
#
# COMPACT_ATOMS: atom_id res chain seq x y z
N MET A 1 -23.74 56.78 -4.89
CA MET A 1 -23.13 58.12 -5.03
C MET A 1 -22.21 58.09 -6.24
N MET A 2 -22.54 58.92 -7.25
CA MET A 2 -21.67 59.48 -8.32
C MET A 2 -20.88 58.51 -9.24
N THR A 3 -20.86 58.56 -10.58
CA THR A 3 -21.46 59.42 -11.62
C THR A 3 -21.16 58.75 -12.99
N ILE A 4 -22.22 58.46 -13.79
CA ILE A 4 -22.48 58.75 -15.24
C ILE A 4 -21.33 58.54 -16.27
N CYS A 5 -21.48 57.75 -17.35
CA CYS A 5 -22.03 58.08 -18.70
C CYS A 5 -21.76 56.85 -19.63
N SER A 6 -22.49 56.47 -20.69
CA SER A 6 -23.67 56.97 -21.42
C SER A 6 -24.02 55.91 -22.50
N VAL A 7 -25.31 55.71 -22.78
CA VAL A 7 -25.89 54.83 -23.83
C VAL A 7 -26.15 55.64 -25.11
N PRO A 8 -26.18 55.04 -26.32
CA PRO A 8 -27.46 54.93 -27.07
C PRO A 8 -27.58 53.58 -27.84
N ASN A 9 -28.63 52.76 -27.63
CA ASN A 9 -29.98 52.77 -28.20
C ASN A 9 -30.12 52.24 -29.66
N GLY A 10 -30.98 51.22 -29.83
CA GLY A 10 -31.64 50.88 -31.12
C GLY A 10 -31.89 49.38 -31.33
N PHE A 11 -32.96 48.76 -30.77
CA PHE A 11 -34.33 48.64 -31.34
C PHE A 11 -34.71 47.19 -31.78
N LYS A 12 -35.67 46.60 -31.05
CA LYS A 12 -36.83 45.76 -31.47
C LYS A 12 -36.58 44.47 -32.31
N LYS A 13 -36.86 43.26 -31.79
CA LYS A 13 -38.16 42.51 -31.59
C LYS A 13 -38.39 41.44 -32.68
N TRP A 14 -38.65 40.20 -32.20
CA TRP A 14 -39.55 39.15 -32.77
C TRP A 14 -39.19 38.62 -34.19
N THR A 15 -39.02 37.32 -34.48
CA THR A 15 -39.92 36.16 -34.27
C THR A 15 -39.22 34.82 -34.60
N ARG A 16 -39.71 33.77 -33.92
CA ARG A 16 -39.62 32.32 -34.14
C ARG A 16 -39.38 31.75 -35.57
N ARG A 17 -38.59 30.65 -35.55
CA ARG A 17 -38.80 29.30 -36.17
C ARG A 17 -38.10 28.92 -37.50
N ILE A 18 -37.36 27.80 -37.40
CA ILE A 18 -37.28 26.62 -38.31
C ILE A 18 -36.05 26.47 -39.23
N PHE A 19 -35.24 25.45 -38.87
CA PHE A 19 -34.51 24.43 -39.66
C PHE A 19 -33.25 24.74 -40.50
N ALA A 20 -32.29 23.81 -40.32
CA ALA A 20 -31.39 23.19 -41.31
C ALA A 20 -29.89 23.59 -41.32
N SER A 21 -29.09 22.75 -40.65
CA SER A 21 -27.88 22.03 -41.12
C SER A 21 -26.70 22.74 -41.83
N VAL A 22 -25.54 22.62 -41.16
CA VAL A 22 -24.16 22.32 -41.64
C VAL A 22 -23.41 23.41 -42.45
N ILE A 23 -22.32 23.96 -41.87
CA ILE A 23 -20.90 23.88 -42.33
C ILE A 23 -20.01 24.70 -41.35
N SER A 24 -19.11 23.97 -40.69
CA SER A 24 -17.69 24.23 -40.35
C SER A 24 -17.15 25.57 -39.81
N ALA A 25 -16.44 25.41 -38.67
CA ALA A 25 -15.13 25.96 -38.30
C ALA A 25 -15.03 27.35 -37.65
N GLY A 26 -14.47 27.37 -36.43
CA GLY A 26 -13.74 28.54 -35.90
C GLY A 26 -13.86 28.78 -34.39
N CYS A 27 -12.94 28.18 -33.61
CA CYS A 27 -12.39 28.65 -32.33
C CYS A 27 -13.32 28.94 -31.13
N LEU A 28 -13.33 27.98 -30.20
CA LEU A 28 -13.67 28.16 -28.78
C LEU A 28 -12.62 29.05 -28.06
N VAL A 29 -13.07 30.09 -27.36
CA VAL A 29 -12.54 30.51 -26.05
C VAL A 29 -13.68 31.09 -25.23
N GLY A 30 -13.94 30.50 -24.05
CA GLY A 30 -14.31 31.26 -22.86
C GLY A 30 -15.76 31.21 -22.36
N ALA A 31 -15.89 30.69 -21.13
CA ALA A 31 -16.93 30.95 -20.14
C ALA A 31 -18.22 30.10 -20.19
N VAL A 32 -18.13 28.89 -19.63
CA VAL A 32 -19.31 28.22 -19.04
C VAL A 32 -19.48 28.77 -17.61
N SER A 33 -20.53 29.57 -17.42
CA SER A 33 -21.01 29.94 -16.09
C SER A 33 -21.59 28.70 -15.40
N ALA A 34 -21.13 28.46 -14.17
CA ALA A 34 -21.71 27.51 -13.25
C ALA A 34 -23.14 27.94 -12.87
N CYS A 35 -24.12 27.35 -13.54
CA CYS A 35 -25.47 27.26 -12.97
C CYS A 35 -25.49 26.03 -12.07
N ALA A 36 -25.53 26.26 -10.76
CA ALA A 36 -25.84 25.24 -9.78
C ALA A 36 -27.24 24.68 -10.09
N GLN A 37 -27.30 23.58 -10.82
CA GLN A 37 -28.46 22.71 -10.80
C GLN A 37 -28.46 22.02 -9.44
N GLN A 38 -29.43 22.37 -8.60
CA GLN A 38 -29.95 21.42 -7.63
C GLN A 38 -30.36 20.18 -8.43
N THR A 39 -29.55 19.14 -8.36
CA THR A 39 -29.95 17.81 -8.79
C THR A 39 -31.06 17.35 -7.86
N VAL A 40 -32.30 17.53 -8.33
CA VAL A 40 -33.41 16.71 -7.89
C VAL A 40 -33.00 15.27 -8.23
N VAL A 41 -32.59 14.51 -7.22
CA VAL A 41 -32.41 13.06 -7.35
C VAL A 41 -33.77 12.50 -7.73
N SER A 42 -33.96 12.12 -8.98
CA SER A 42 -35.10 11.29 -9.37
C SER A 42 -34.97 9.99 -8.58
N GLU A 43 -35.87 9.71 -7.66
CA GLU A 43 -35.86 8.44 -6.93
C GLU A 43 -35.93 7.29 -7.96
N PRO A 44 -34.88 6.44 -8.06
CA PRO A 44 -35.01 5.22 -8.83
C PRO A 44 -35.97 4.32 -8.05
N ASN A 45 -37.17 4.09 -8.60
CA ASN A 45 -38.14 3.13 -8.07
C ASN A 45 -37.68 1.66 -8.20
N ALA A 46 -36.43 1.41 -8.58
CA ALA A 46 -35.87 0.08 -8.75
C ALA A 46 -35.43 -0.51 -7.41
N SER A 47 -35.96 -1.69 -7.09
CA SER A 47 -35.55 -2.49 -5.93
C SER A 47 -34.05 -2.77 -5.92
N VAL A 48 -33.48 -2.94 -4.73
CA VAL A 48 -32.19 -3.59 -4.51
C VAL A 48 -32.45 -5.08 -4.37
N TYR A 49 -31.94 -5.87 -5.31
CA TYR A 49 -32.01 -7.32 -5.26
C TYR A 49 -30.79 -7.86 -4.51
N VAL A 50 -31.02 -8.72 -3.52
CA VAL A 50 -29.98 -9.33 -2.71
C VAL A 50 -29.92 -10.82 -3.00
N LEU A 51 -28.75 -11.35 -3.33
CA LEU A 51 -28.53 -12.77 -3.54
C LEU A 51 -27.50 -13.28 -2.53
N ASP A 52 -27.91 -14.21 -1.67
CA ASP A 52 -26.99 -14.95 -0.81
C ASP A 52 -26.36 -16.09 -1.61
N LEU A 53 -25.09 -15.91 -1.95
CA LEU A 53 -24.37 -16.80 -2.83
C LEU A 53 -24.21 -18.20 -2.19
N TRP A 54 -24.02 -18.25 -0.88
CA TRP A 54 -23.82 -19.49 -0.15
C TRP A 54 -25.11 -20.27 0.02
N LYS A 55 -26.22 -19.58 0.28
CA LYS A 55 -27.56 -20.17 0.31
C LYS A 55 -27.92 -20.77 -1.06
N ILE A 56 -27.64 -20.05 -2.16
CA ILE A 56 -27.83 -20.59 -3.52
C ILE A 56 -27.00 -21.85 -3.74
N TYR A 57 -25.74 -21.87 -3.31
CA TYR A 57 -24.91 -23.06 -3.46
C TYR A 57 -25.48 -24.29 -2.77
N GLU A 58 -25.94 -24.12 -1.53
CA GLU A 58 -26.52 -25.20 -0.76
C GLU A 58 -27.85 -25.68 -1.35
N GLN A 59 -28.77 -24.76 -1.65
CA GLN A 59 -30.12 -25.09 -2.10
C GLN A 59 -30.16 -25.66 -3.52
N GLU A 60 -29.27 -25.18 -4.39
CA GLU A 60 -29.21 -25.60 -5.79
C GLU A 60 -28.13 -26.64 -6.08
N GLY A 61 -27.40 -27.13 -5.09
CA GLY A 61 -26.47 -28.24 -5.25
C GLY A 61 -25.17 -27.87 -5.98
N PHE A 62 -24.69 -26.64 -5.82
CA PHE A 62 -23.31 -26.26 -6.14
C PHE A 62 -22.38 -26.75 -5.02
N ASP A 63 -22.27 -28.07 -4.90
CA ASP A 63 -21.62 -28.79 -3.80
C ASP A 63 -20.10 -29.03 -3.98
N SER A 64 -19.54 -28.64 -5.13
CA SER A 64 -18.12 -28.73 -5.44
C SER A 64 -17.50 -27.35 -5.70
N LEU A 65 -16.18 -27.24 -5.58
CA LEU A 65 -15.47 -25.98 -5.83
C LEU A 65 -15.63 -25.54 -7.30
N GLU A 66 -15.55 -26.48 -8.23
CA GLU A 66 -15.66 -26.25 -9.67
C GLU A 66 -17.03 -25.66 -10.05
N LYS A 67 -18.12 -26.24 -9.50
CA LYS A 67 -19.49 -25.72 -9.66
C LYS A 67 -19.62 -24.30 -9.09
N GLN A 68 -19.07 -24.07 -7.90
CA GLN A 68 -19.12 -22.76 -7.25
C GLN A 68 -18.32 -21.70 -8.01
N VAL A 69 -17.14 -22.04 -8.53
CA VAL A 69 -16.31 -21.15 -9.34
C VAL A 69 -17.04 -20.74 -10.62
N ASN A 70 -17.58 -21.72 -11.37
CA ASN A 70 -18.32 -21.43 -12.61
C ASN A 70 -19.53 -20.52 -12.33
N ALA A 71 -20.31 -20.83 -11.28
CA ALA A 71 -21.43 -20.02 -10.86
C ALA A 71 -21.02 -18.61 -10.40
N THR A 72 -19.89 -18.47 -9.70
CA THR A 72 -19.42 -17.16 -9.22
C THR A 72 -19.04 -16.27 -10.38
N TYR A 73 -18.24 -16.75 -11.35
CA TYR A 73 -17.89 -15.95 -12.52
C TYR A 73 -19.14 -15.49 -13.27
N PHE A 74 -20.13 -16.37 -13.44
CA PHE A 74 -21.40 -16.05 -14.07
C PHE A 74 -22.19 -14.97 -13.31
N ILE A 75 -22.36 -15.12 -12.00
CA ILE A 75 -23.17 -14.23 -11.15
C ILE A 75 -22.47 -12.87 -10.95
N THR A 76 -21.16 -12.87 -10.68
CA THR A 76 -20.35 -11.65 -10.54
C THR A 76 -20.32 -10.86 -11.85
N ALA A 77 -20.30 -11.54 -13.01
CA ALA A 77 -20.40 -10.87 -14.30
C ALA A 77 -21.78 -10.23 -14.52
N LEU A 78 -22.85 -10.96 -14.20
CA LEU A 78 -24.20 -10.39 -14.23
C LEU A 78 -24.28 -9.15 -13.32
N GLN A 79 -23.75 -9.24 -12.10
CA GLN A 79 -23.69 -8.13 -11.17
C GLN A 79 -23.01 -6.91 -11.78
N GLY A 80 -21.83 -7.07 -12.36
CA GLY A 80 -21.11 -5.97 -13.00
C GLY A 80 -21.87 -5.32 -14.17
N ILE A 81 -22.61 -6.13 -14.95
CA ILE A 81 -23.43 -5.64 -16.07
C ILE A 81 -24.61 -4.81 -15.55
N VAL A 82 -25.42 -5.38 -14.64
CA VAL A 82 -26.67 -4.74 -14.18
C VAL A 82 -26.40 -3.58 -13.22
N ASN A 83 -25.24 -3.56 -12.57
CA ASN A 83 -24.82 -2.45 -11.72
C ASN A 83 -24.05 -1.35 -12.46
N ARG A 84 -23.95 -1.40 -13.79
CA ARG A 84 -23.13 -0.43 -14.53
C ARG A 84 -23.58 1.02 -14.32
N ASP A 85 -24.89 1.24 -14.34
CA ASP A 85 -25.49 2.58 -14.32
C ASP A 85 -26.20 2.91 -12.99
N GLU A 86 -26.55 1.90 -12.18
CA GLU A 86 -27.17 2.08 -10.86
C GLU A 86 -26.93 0.87 -9.94
N SER A 87 -27.05 1.03 -8.63
CA SER A 87 -26.77 -0.03 -7.65
C SER A 87 -27.96 -1.00 -7.47
N ARG A 88 -28.06 -2.08 -8.26
CA ARG A 88 -29.27 -2.94 -8.33
C ARG A 88 -29.11 -4.31 -7.70
N LEU A 89 -28.01 -5.02 -7.97
CA LEU A 89 -27.74 -6.37 -7.49
C LEU A 89 -26.64 -6.33 -6.42
N PHE A 90 -26.96 -6.84 -5.24
CA PHE A 90 -26.08 -6.97 -4.10
C PHE A 90 -25.90 -8.45 -3.76
N LEU A 91 -24.66 -8.89 -3.52
CA LEU A 91 -24.30 -10.26 -3.18
C LEU A 91 -23.94 -10.33 -1.71
N ASP A 92 -24.49 -11.31 -1.00
CA ASP A 92 -23.97 -11.74 0.28
C ASP A 92 -23.01 -12.92 0.04
N ALA A 93 -21.71 -12.63 0.05
CA ALA A 93 -20.67 -13.58 -0.34
C ALA A 93 -19.44 -13.53 0.58
N ALA A 94 -18.93 -12.34 0.89
CA ALA A 94 -17.67 -12.15 1.57
C ALA A 94 -17.82 -12.24 3.10
N VAL A 95 -16.82 -12.84 3.74
CA VAL A 95 -16.67 -12.93 5.19
C VAL A 95 -15.57 -12.00 5.68
N ASN A 96 -15.52 -11.74 6.99
CA ASN A 96 -14.44 -10.97 7.59
C ASN A 96 -13.15 -11.80 7.73
N LEU A 97 -12.39 -11.89 6.65
CA LEU A 97 -11.25 -12.79 6.53
C LEU A 97 -10.02 -12.28 7.28
N ILE A 98 -9.73 -10.97 7.18
CA ILE A 98 -8.66 -10.34 7.97
C ILE A 98 -8.91 -10.55 9.47
N GLY A 99 -10.17 -10.46 9.92
CA GLY A 99 -10.53 -10.72 11.32
C GLY A 99 -10.20 -12.13 11.76
N VAL A 100 -10.59 -13.13 10.96
CA VAL A 100 -10.29 -14.54 11.20
C VAL A 100 -8.79 -14.79 11.28
N GLU A 101 -8.00 -14.18 10.40
CA GLU A 101 -6.54 -14.31 10.42
C GLU A 101 -5.92 -13.68 11.66
N LEU A 102 -6.25 -12.41 11.95
CA LEU A 102 -5.72 -11.70 13.11
C LEU A 102 -6.06 -12.41 14.42
N ASP A 103 -7.29 -12.91 14.57
CA ASP A 103 -7.69 -13.64 15.78
C ASP A 103 -7.01 -15.02 15.86
N SER A 104 -6.77 -15.70 14.73
CA SER A 104 -6.04 -16.97 14.68
C SER A 104 -4.59 -16.84 15.15
N PHE A 105 -3.94 -15.68 14.98
CA PHE A 105 -2.60 -15.43 15.51
C PHE A 105 -2.58 -15.21 17.03
N HIS A 106 -3.69 -14.76 17.62
CA HIS A 106 -3.76 -14.39 19.05
C HIS A 106 -4.45 -15.43 19.94
N ILE A 107 -5.23 -16.36 19.38
CA ILE A 107 -5.97 -17.36 20.15
C ILE A 107 -5.28 -18.73 20.02
N LYS A 108 -4.47 -19.10 21.02
CA LYS A 108 -4.01 -20.50 21.18
C LYS A 108 -5.10 -21.32 21.86
N GLY A 109 -5.63 -22.30 21.15
CA GLY A 109 -6.51 -23.33 21.70
C GLY A 109 -7.91 -22.84 22.03
N ARG A 110 -8.83 -22.92 21.06
CA ARG A 110 -10.26 -23.18 21.25
C ARG A 110 -10.89 -23.49 19.89
N ASP A 111 -11.98 -24.25 19.92
CA ASP A 111 -12.76 -24.73 18.76
C ASP A 111 -12.89 -23.67 17.67
N LYS A 112 -12.34 -23.97 16.49
CA LYS A 112 -12.41 -23.13 15.28
C LYS A 112 -13.79 -23.18 14.60
N GLN A 113 -14.86 -23.20 15.39
CA GLN A 113 -16.23 -22.90 14.97
C GLN A 113 -16.60 -21.51 15.52
N ALA A 114 -15.81 -20.49 15.21
CA ALA A 114 -16.32 -19.13 15.37
C ALA A 114 -17.41 -18.96 14.31
N ASP A 115 -18.61 -18.56 14.72
CA ASP A 115 -19.62 -17.99 13.81
C ASP A 115 -18.93 -16.87 13.03
N PHE A 116 -18.66 -17.07 11.75
CA PHE A 116 -18.08 -16.04 10.90
C PHE A 116 -19.20 -15.09 10.48
N GLU A 117 -19.04 -13.81 10.81
CA GLU A 117 -19.99 -12.77 10.43
C GLU A 117 -19.88 -12.50 8.92
N SER A 118 -21.03 -12.45 8.23
CA SER A 118 -21.09 -11.95 6.85
C SER A 118 -20.71 -10.47 6.86
N MET A 119 -19.64 -10.14 6.12
CA MET A 119 -19.22 -8.76 5.96
C MET A 119 -20.23 -7.98 5.13
N ASP A 120 -20.79 -8.62 4.09
CA ASP A 120 -21.75 -8.00 3.19
C ASP A 120 -23.07 -7.68 3.88
N ARG A 121 -23.60 -8.58 4.71
CA ARG A 121 -24.84 -8.31 5.47
C ARG A 121 -24.65 -7.18 6.48
N ARG A 122 -23.46 -7.07 7.06
CA ARG A 122 -23.12 -5.94 7.95
C ARG A 122 -23.12 -4.61 7.19
N TRP A 123 -22.51 -4.56 6.01
CA TRP A 123 -22.55 -3.36 5.16
C TRP A 123 -23.97 -3.04 4.70
N LEU A 124 -24.73 -4.03 4.25
CA LEU A 124 -26.12 -3.84 3.84
C LEU A 124 -26.97 -3.26 4.99
N ALA A 125 -26.82 -3.80 6.20
CA ALA A 125 -27.51 -3.30 7.38
C ALA A 125 -27.13 -1.84 7.69
N TRP A 126 -25.85 -1.49 7.59
CA TRP A 126 -25.42 -0.10 7.78
C TRP A 126 -25.95 0.83 6.69
N LEU A 127 -25.96 0.41 5.41
CA LEU A 127 -26.53 1.19 4.30
C LEU A 127 -28.02 1.46 4.48
N GLN A 128 -28.77 0.50 5.02
CA GLN A 128 -30.17 0.69 5.38
C GLN A 128 -30.33 1.67 6.55
N GLN A 129 -29.55 1.52 7.61
CA GLN A 129 -29.63 2.36 8.82
C GLN A 129 -29.21 3.80 8.57
N SER A 130 -28.19 4.02 7.74
CA SER A 130 -27.70 5.35 7.33
C SER A 130 -28.65 6.07 6.37
N GLY A 131 -29.64 5.36 5.81
CA GLY A 131 -30.56 5.89 4.82
C GLY A 131 -29.96 6.05 3.42
N LEU A 132 -28.75 5.52 3.18
CA LEU A 132 -28.06 5.61 1.88
C LEU A 132 -28.74 4.80 0.77
N LEU A 133 -29.57 3.80 1.13
CA LEU A 133 -30.43 3.11 0.16
C LEU A 133 -31.74 3.85 -0.13
N GLY A 134 -32.03 4.97 0.56
CA GLY A 134 -33.29 5.68 0.44
C GLY A 134 -34.51 4.80 0.76
N GLN A 135 -35.58 4.93 -0.01
CA GLN A 135 -36.81 4.14 0.14
C GLN A 135 -36.85 2.88 -0.73
N ARG A 136 -35.71 2.48 -1.31
CA ARG A 136 -35.65 1.37 -2.28
C ARG A 136 -35.99 0.05 -1.57
N PRO A 137 -36.96 -0.73 -2.08
CA PRO A 137 -37.26 -2.05 -1.52
C PRO A 137 -36.04 -2.97 -1.64
N VAL A 138 -35.75 -3.73 -0.58
CA VAL A 138 -34.75 -4.81 -0.61
C VAL A 138 -35.47 -6.13 -0.84
N VAL A 139 -35.12 -6.84 -1.91
CA VAL A 139 -35.79 -8.07 -2.37
C VAL A 139 -34.77 -9.20 -2.43
N GLU A 140 -35.00 -10.27 -1.68
CA GLU A 140 -34.15 -11.46 -1.72
C GLU A 140 -34.41 -12.28 -3.01
N ILE A 141 -33.33 -12.74 -3.64
CA ILE A 141 -33.34 -13.67 -4.76
C ILE A 141 -33.10 -15.08 -4.22
N GLU A 142 -34.03 -15.99 -4.52
CA GLU A 142 -34.06 -17.34 -3.93
C GLU A 142 -33.49 -18.41 -4.88
N SER A 143 -33.26 -18.09 -6.16
CA SER A 143 -32.71 -19.04 -7.13
C SER A 143 -31.97 -18.37 -8.30
N VAL A 144 -31.14 -19.13 -9.01
CA VAL A 144 -30.50 -18.71 -10.28
C VAL A 144 -31.58 -18.41 -11.34
N LYS A 145 -32.69 -19.13 -11.32
CA LYS A 145 -33.84 -18.85 -12.20
C LYS A 145 -34.45 -17.48 -11.89
N ASP A 146 -34.66 -17.16 -10.62
CA ASP A 146 -35.23 -15.86 -10.23
C ASP A 146 -34.28 -14.73 -10.58
N LEU A 147 -32.98 -14.92 -10.35
CA LEU A 147 -31.93 -13.99 -10.77
C LEU A 147 -32.03 -13.68 -12.27
N LEU A 148 -32.04 -14.71 -13.11
CA LEU A 148 -32.16 -14.55 -14.55
C LEU A 148 -33.52 -13.96 -14.95
N SER A 149 -34.61 -14.32 -14.27
CA SER A 149 -35.94 -13.77 -14.57
C SER A 149 -36.02 -12.27 -14.35
N VAL A 150 -35.20 -11.72 -13.44
CA VAL A 150 -35.13 -10.28 -13.18
C VAL A 150 -34.26 -9.56 -14.21
N PHE A 151 -33.15 -10.16 -14.66
CA PHE A 151 -32.08 -9.45 -15.38
C PHE A 151 -31.77 -9.97 -16.79
N ALA A 152 -32.45 -11.00 -17.29
CA ALA A 152 -32.13 -11.63 -18.59
C ALA A 152 -32.19 -10.65 -19.78
N ASP A 153 -33.06 -9.64 -19.73
CA ASP A 153 -33.21 -8.64 -20.79
C ASP A 153 -32.02 -7.66 -20.86
N GLU A 154 -31.12 -7.68 -19.88
CA GLU A 154 -29.94 -6.81 -19.78
C GLU A 154 -28.65 -7.50 -20.22
N VAL A 155 -28.74 -8.77 -20.63
CA VAL A 155 -27.60 -9.55 -21.11
C VAL A 155 -27.83 -10.00 -22.55
N ASN A 156 -26.77 -9.95 -23.36
CA ASN A 156 -26.84 -10.28 -24.79
C ASN A 156 -26.65 -11.78 -25.07
N GLY A 157 -26.20 -12.57 -24.08
CA GLY A 157 -25.98 -14.01 -24.22
C GLY A 157 -24.79 -14.51 -23.42
N LEU A 158 -24.14 -15.56 -23.93
CA LEU A 158 -23.06 -16.29 -23.28
C LEU A 158 -21.72 -16.10 -24.01
N ALA A 159 -20.64 -16.07 -23.22
CA ALA A 159 -19.26 -16.21 -23.66
C ALA A 159 -18.69 -17.52 -23.11
N LEU A 160 -18.45 -18.51 -23.98
CA LEU A 160 -17.93 -19.81 -23.57
C LEU A 160 -16.41 -19.76 -23.37
N TRP A 161 -15.93 -20.44 -22.33
CA TRP A 161 -14.51 -20.63 -22.02
C TRP A 161 -14.24 -22.07 -21.56
N ASP A 162 -12.97 -22.51 -21.50
CA ASP A 162 -12.61 -23.90 -21.15
C ASP A 162 -11.35 -24.01 -20.28
N MET A 163 -11.16 -25.19 -19.68
CA MET A 163 -9.96 -25.57 -18.91
C MET A 163 -8.81 -26.08 -19.79
N GLU A 164 -9.04 -26.38 -21.08
CA GLU A 164 -7.97 -26.67 -22.03
C GLU A 164 -7.04 -25.44 -22.18
N THR A 165 -7.60 -24.24 -22.14
CA THR A 165 -6.89 -22.96 -22.07
C THR A 165 -7.44 -22.13 -20.91
N PRO A 166 -6.96 -22.31 -19.66
CA PRO A 166 -7.58 -21.70 -18.48
C PRO A 166 -7.67 -20.16 -18.49
N SER A 167 -6.76 -19.49 -19.19
CA SER A 167 -6.79 -18.04 -19.43
C SER A 167 -7.97 -17.57 -20.30
N SER A 168 -8.68 -18.48 -20.98
CA SER A 168 -9.88 -18.14 -21.76
C SER A 168 -11.01 -17.55 -20.90
N VAL A 169 -11.04 -17.83 -19.59
CA VAL A 169 -11.97 -17.18 -18.66
C VAL A 169 -11.77 -15.66 -18.61
N ASN A 170 -10.53 -15.17 -18.69
CA ASN A 170 -10.22 -13.74 -18.67
C ASN A 170 -10.73 -13.05 -19.94
N LEU A 171 -10.69 -13.73 -21.09
CA LEU A 171 -11.29 -13.24 -22.32
C LEU A 171 -12.82 -13.20 -22.24
N ALA A 172 -13.45 -14.23 -21.64
CA ALA A 172 -14.89 -14.26 -21.40
C ALA A 172 -15.36 -13.17 -20.42
N LEU A 173 -14.61 -12.89 -19.35
CA LEU A 173 -14.90 -11.80 -18.40
C LEU A 173 -14.72 -10.42 -19.04
N THR A 174 -13.70 -10.25 -19.90
CA THR A 174 -13.55 -9.03 -20.70
C THR A 174 -14.73 -8.84 -21.65
N ALA A 175 -15.18 -9.93 -22.29
CA ALA A 175 -16.38 -9.93 -23.13
C ALA A 175 -17.65 -9.60 -22.33
N ALA A 176 -17.73 -10.00 -21.06
CA ALA A 176 -18.83 -9.64 -20.18
C ALA A 176 -18.96 -8.13 -19.99
N GLY A 177 -17.84 -7.45 -19.74
CA GLY A 177 -17.83 -5.99 -19.65
C GLY A 177 -18.07 -5.29 -20.99
N CYS A 178 -17.52 -5.82 -22.09
CA CYS A 178 -17.55 -5.15 -23.39
C CYS A 178 -18.83 -5.40 -24.20
N GLU A 179 -19.46 -6.56 -24.04
CA GLU A 179 -20.55 -7.04 -24.89
C GLU A 179 -21.77 -7.54 -24.09
N ASP A 180 -21.77 -7.35 -22.77
CA ASP A 180 -22.86 -7.73 -21.86
C ASP A 180 -23.17 -9.24 -21.93
N LEU A 181 -22.11 -10.05 -21.98
CA LEU A 181 -22.17 -11.51 -22.05
C LEU A 181 -21.91 -12.14 -20.69
N LEU A 182 -22.53 -13.28 -20.41
CA LEU A 182 -22.24 -14.03 -19.19
C LEU A 182 -21.21 -15.14 -19.47
N PRO A 183 -20.10 -15.21 -18.70
CA PRO A 183 -19.10 -16.24 -18.88
C PRO A 183 -19.65 -17.59 -18.43
N LEU A 184 -19.48 -18.62 -19.24
CA LEU A 184 -19.91 -19.99 -18.92
C LEU A 184 -18.82 -20.98 -19.32
N SER A 185 -18.35 -21.77 -18.35
CA SER A 185 -17.40 -22.84 -18.65
C SER A 185 -18.06 -23.95 -19.47
N ALA A 186 -17.33 -24.47 -20.45
CA ALA A 186 -17.74 -25.62 -21.26
C ALA A 186 -17.44 -26.96 -20.58
N ASP A 187 -16.52 -27.01 -19.61
CA ASP A 187 -15.94 -28.25 -19.10
C ASP A 187 -15.61 -28.26 -17.59
N LEU A 188 -15.61 -27.12 -16.89
CA LEU A 188 -15.22 -27.06 -15.47
C LEU A 188 -16.22 -27.80 -14.56
N ASP A 189 -17.52 -27.67 -14.80
CA ASP A 189 -18.58 -28.15 -13.88
C ASP A 189 -19.45 -29.28 -14.47
N ASP A 190 -18.93 -30.00 -15.47
CA ASP A 190 -19.65 -31.05 -16.21
C ASP A 190 -21.01 -30.59 -16.79
N GLY A 191 -21.13 -29.29 -17.12
CA GLY A 191 -22.34 -28.69 -17.68
C GLY A 191 -23.45 -28.43 -16.66
N PHE A 192 -23.14 -28.47 -15.37
CA PHE A 192 -24.12 -28.28 -14.30
C PHE A 192 -24.84 -26.93 -14.39
N LEU A 193 -24.08 -25.83 -14.51
CA LEU A 193 -24.66 -24.49 -14.65
C LEU A 193 -25.43 -24.35 -15.97
N GLN A 194 -24.96 -24.95 -17.05
CA GLN A 194 -25.68 -24.95 -18.33
C GLN A 194 -27.06 -25.60 -18.21
N GLN A 195 -27.17 -26.72 -17.49
CA GLN A 195 -28.45 -27.39 -17.23
C GLN A 195 -29.38 -26.53 -16.37
N ARG A 196 -28.84 -25.80 -15.38
CA ARG A 196 -29.60 -24.85 -14.56
C ARG A 196 -30.15 -23.69 -15.40
N ILE A 197 -29.33 -23.11 -16.27
CA ILE A 197 -29.77 -22.07 -17.22
C ILE A 197 -30.88 -22.63 -18.12
N ALA A 198 -30.71 -23.82 -18.70
CA ALA A 198 -31.74 -24.45 -19.54
C ALA A 198 -33.05 -24.71 -18.77
N ALA A 199 -32.97 -25.18 -17.52
CA ALA A 199 -34.12 -25.45 -16.66
C ALA A 199 -34.86 -24.17 -16.23
N SER A 200 -34.22 -23.00 -16.28
CA SER A 200 -34.88 -21.72 -15.99
C SER A 200 -35.96 -21.36 -17.03
N GLY A 201 -35.85 -21.90 -18.25
CA GLY A 201 -36.69 -21.54 -19.39
C GLY A 201 -36.25 -20.27 -20.13
N ILE A 202 -35.17 -19.63 -19.67
CA ILE A 202 -34.61 -18.40 -20.27
C ILE A 202 -33.58 -18.80 -21.32
N SER A 203 -33.71 -18.24 -22.53
CA SER A 203 -32.80 -18.54 -23.64
C SER A 203 -31.67 -17.52 -23.69
N LEU A 204 -30.44 -17.99 -23.47
CA LEU A 204 -29.23 -17.19 -23.64
C LEU A 204 -28.41 -17.77 -24.81
N PRO A 205 -28.29 -17.07 -25.95
CA PRO A 205 -27.52 -17.56 -27.09
C PRO A 205 -26.03 -17.53 -26.80
N VAL A 206 -25.27 -18.46 -27.38
CA VAL A 206 -23.81 -18.38 -27.38
C VAL A 206 -23.38 -17.34 -28.41
N VAL A 207 -22.86 -16.20 -27.96
CA VAL A 207 -22.42 -15.09 -28.82
C VAL A 207 -20.92 -15.19 -29.10
N GLN A 208 -20.14 -15.51 -28.07
CA GLN A 208 -18.70 -15.72 -28.18
C GLN A 208 -18.33 -17.13 -27.74
N ASN A 209 -17.40 -17.74 -28.48
CA ASN A 209 -16.87 -19.05 -28.15
C ASN A 209 -15.34 -19.02 -28.11
N PHE A 210 -14.81 -18.96 -26.89
CA PHE A 210 -13.37 -18.92 -26.62
C PHE A 210 -12.77 -20.29 -26.31
N THR A 211 -13.46 -21.39 -26.66
CA THR A 211 -12.94 -22.74 -26.47
C THR A 211 -12.00 -23.18 -27.60
N GLY A 212 -11.20 -24.20 -27.34
CA GLY A 212 -10.28 -24.83 -28.29
C GLY A 212 -9.09 -23.96 -28.69
N TYR A 213 -8.73 -22.97 -27.85
CA TYR A 213 -7.64 -22.03 -28.14
C TYR A 213 -6.27 -22.69 -28.12
N ALA A 214 -6.03 -23.69 -27.27
CA ALA A 214 -4.80 -24.49 -27.29
C ALA A 214 -4.56 -25.13 -28.68
N SER A 215 -5.58 -25.76 -29.25
CA SER A 215 -5.52 -26.36 -30.58
C SER A 215 -5.35 -25.32 -31.71
N LYS A 216 -5.97 -24.14 -31.58
CA LYS A 216 -5.80 -23.02 -32.55
C LYS A 216 -4.38 -22.43 -32.47
N ALA A 217 -3.85 -22.28 -31.27
CA ALA A 217 -2.53 -21.73 -30.98
C ALA A 217 -1.40 -22.65 -31.45
N ALA A 218 -1.54 -23.97 -31.24
CA ALA A 218 -0.56 -24.96 -31.69
C ALA A 218 -0.31 -24.89 -33.20
N LYS A 219 -1.34 -24.60 -34.01
CA LYS A 219 -1.22 -24.42 -35.47
C LYS A 219 -0.39 -23.19 -35.87
N GLN A 220 -0.22 -22.24 -34.95
CA GLN A 220 0.56 -21.01 -35.11
C GLN A 220 1.93 -21.09 -34.42
N GLY A 221 2.26 -22.22 -33.77
CA GLY A 221 3.51 -22.38 -33.03
C GLY A 221 3.59 -21.56 -31.73
N ILE A 222 2.46 -21.18 -31.16
CA ILE A 222 2.36 -20.43 -29.88
C ILE A 222 1.48 -21.18 -28.88
N THR A 223 1.43 -20.72 -27.63
CA THR A 223 0.58 -21.31 -26.59
C THR A 223 -0.83 -20.73 -26.59
N GLY A 224 -1.77 -21.45 -25.95
CA GLY A 224 -3.16 -21.00 -25.81
C GLY A 224 -3.25 -19.66 -25.08
N LYS A 225 -2.49 -19.49 -23.98
CA LYS A 225 -2.42 -18.25 -23.19
C LYS A 225 -1.98 -17.07 -24.05
N GLU A 226 -0.93 -17.24 -24.86
CA GLU A 226 -0.46 -16.20 -25.77
C GLU A 226 -1.53 -15.81 -26.80
N LEU A 227 -2.21 -16.78 -27.40
CA LEU A 227 -3.28 -16.50 -28.37
C LEU A 227 -4.47 -15.78 -27.73
N ILE A 228 -4.83 -16.14 -26.49
CA ILE A 228 -5.91 -15.49 -25.73
C ILE A 228 -5.65 -13.98 -25.58
N TYR A 229 -4.48 -13.59 -25.08
CA TYR A 229 -4.19 -12.18 -24.83
C TYR A 229 -3.95 -11.37 -26.11
N ARG A 230 -3.41 -11.98 -27.17
CA ARG A 230 -3.40 -11.36 -28.51
C ARG A 230 -4.80 -11.10 -29.03
N THR A 231 -5.70 -12.06 -28.83
CA THR A 231 -7.12 -11.91 -29.22
C THR A 231 -7.80 -10.83 -28.40
N MET A 232 -7.55 -10.76 -27.09
CA MET A 232 -8.06 -9.70 -26.22
C MET A 232 -7.64 -8.31 -26.71
N LEU A 233 -6.35 -8.15 -27.01
CA LEU A 233 -5.77 -6.91 -27.53
C LEU A 233 -6.49 -6.48 -28.82
N ASP A 234 -6.67 -7.38 -29.78
CA ASP A 234 -7.27 -7.02 -31.08
C ASP A 234 -8.79 -6.85 -31.00
N LEU A 235 -9.50 -7.76 -30.34
CA LEU A 235 -10.96 -7.82 -30.33
C LEU A 235 -11.57 -6.74 -29.44
N TYR A 236 -10.92 -6.39 -28.33
CA TYR A 236 -11.51 -5.52 -27.30
C TYR A 236 -10.75 -4.22 -27.09
N LEU A 237 -9.42 -4.25 -26.98
CA LEU A 237 -8.67 -3.01 -26.70
C LEU A 237 -8.48 -2.17 -27.96
N LYS A 238 -7.82 -2.67 -29.00
CA LYS A 238 -7.58 -1.93 -30.27
C LYS A 238 -8.87 -1.56 -31.00
N SER A 239 -9.94 -2.33 -30.82
CA SER A 239 -11.26 -2.04 -31.39
C SER A 239 -12.01 -0.92 -30.64
N GLY A 240 -11.52 -0.51 -29.46
CA GLY A 240 -12.13 0.52 -28.62
C GLY A 240 -13.36 0.06 -27.83
N LYS A 241 -13.60 -1.27 -27.71
CA LYS A 241 -14.71 -1.82 -26.92
C LYS A 241 -14.41 -1.84 -25.42
N ALA A 242 -13.17 -2.15 -25.04
CA ALA A 242 -12.71 -2.15 -23.66
C ALA A 242 -12.27 -0.75 -23.23
N SER A 243 -12.41 -0.46 -21.94
CA SER A 243 -11.86 0.74 -21.34
C SER A 243 -10.33 0.66 -21.33
N PRO A 244 -9.61 1.65 -21.87
CA PRO A 244 -8.18 1.73 -21.69
C PRO A 244 -7.81 2.21 -20.28
N TYR A 245 -8.77 2.56 -19.41
CA TYR A 245 -8.48 3.09 -18.06
C TYR A 245 -8.53 2.04 -16.96
N HIS A 246 -9.09 0.86 -17.20
CA HIS A 246 -9.38 -0.12 -16.16
C HIS A 246 -8.89 -1.51 -16.53
N LEU A 247 -8.04 -2.06 -15.68
CA LEU A 247 -7.51 -3.42 -15.79
C LEU A 247 -7.65 -4.13 -14.45
N TRP A 248 -7.94 -5.43 -14.48
CA TRP A 248 -8.00 -6.28 -13.31
C TRP A 248 -7.06 -7.46 -13.47
N TYR A 249 -6.15 -7.62 -12.51
CA TYR A 249 -5.33 -8.81 -12.38
C TYR A 249 -6.19 -9.96 -11.84
N ASN A 250 -6.79 -10.72 -12.75
CA ASN A 250 -7.67 -11.82 -12.41
C ASN A 250 -6.93 -13.14 -12.51
N LEU A 251 -6.82 -13.86 -11.41
CA LEU A 251 -6.34 -15.24 -11.43
C LEU A 251 -7.15 -16.07 -12.41
N ASP A 252 -6.48 -16.61 -13.42
CA ASP A 252 -7.13 -17.44 -14.42
C ASP A 252 -7.55 -18.80 -13.85
N ALA A 253 -8.24 -19.58 -14.68
CA ALA A 253 -8.88 -20.78 -14.20
C ALA A 253 -7.90 -21.91 -13.78
N PHE A 254 -6.59 -21.76 -14.07
CA PHE A 254 -5.56 -22.70 -13.62
C PHE A 254 -5.55 -22.81 -12.08
N THR A 255 -5.83 -21.70 -11.40
CA THR A 255 -5.86 -21.60 -9.93
C THR A 255 -6.85 -22.56 -9.29
N TRP A 256 -7.88 -22.97 -10.03
CA TRP A 256 -8.93 -23.86 -9.55
C TRP A 256 -8.63 -25.34 -9.79
N ASN A 257 -7.52 -25.66 -10.47
CA ASN A 257 -7.03 -27.04 -10.61
C ASN A 257 -6.37 -27.52 -9.30
N PRO A 258 -6.73 -28.69 -8.77
CA PRO A 258 -6.09 -29.23 -7.58
C PRO A 258 -4.58 -29.52 -7.74
N PRO A 259 -3.75 -29.29 -6.70
CA PRO A 259 -4.13 -28.76 -5.38
C PRO A 259 -4.35 -27.24 -5.41
N VAL A 260 -5.54 -26.81 -4.97
CA VAL A 260 -5.86 -25.38 -4.88
C VAL A 260 -5.18 -24.77 -3.65
N VAL A 261 -4.51 -23.65 -3.87
CA VAL A 261 -3.85 -22.88 -2.81
C VAL A 261 -4.71 -21.68 -2.49
N SER A 262 -4.91 -21.43 -1.20
CA SER A 262 -5.45 -20.19 -0.68
C SER A 262 -4.40 -19.53 0.18
N TYR A 263 -4.36 -18.20 0.16
CA TYR A 263 -3.74 -17.47 1.26
C TYR A 263 -4.47 -17.81 2.57
N GLY A 264 -3.79 -17.66 3.71
CA GLY A 264 -4.35 -18.00 5.02
C GLY A 264 -4.59 -19.51 5.25
N GLY A 265 -4.20 -20.01 6.42
CA GLY A 265 -4.38 -21.42 6.79
C GLY A 265 -5.80 -21.81 7.23
N ASN A 266 -6.83 -21.09 6.78
CA ASN A 266 -8.18 -21.11 7.36
C ASN A 266 -9.09 -22.21 6.79
N LYS A 267 -8.60 -23.47 6.81
CA LYS A 267 -9.31 -24.63 6.24
C LYS A 267 -10.75 -24.83 6.74
N HIS A 268 -11.07 -24.36 7.95
CA HIS A 268 -12.40 -24.44 8.55
C HIS A 268 -13.47 -23.63 7.82
N LEU A 269 -13.08 -22.60 7.06
CA LEU A 269 -14.00 -21.81 6.22
C LEU A 269 -14.35 -22.53 4.89
N GLY A 270 -13.66 -23.63 4.56
CA GLY A 270 -13.87 -24.36 3.31
C GLY A 270 -13.70 -23.47 2.08
N ASN A 271 -14.63 -23.58 1.13
CA ASN A 271 -14.56 -22.82 -0.12
C ASN A 271 -14.69 -21.30 0.08
N ARG A 272 -15.29 -20.82 1.19
CA ARG A 272 -15.30 -19.37 1.52
C ARG A 272 -13.89 -18.78 1.52
N ASN A 273 -12.96 -19.52 2.12
CA ASN A 273 -11.55 -19.11 2.17
C ASN A 273 -10.95 -19.01 0.77
N ILE A 274 -11.20 -20.04 -0.04
CA ILE A 274 -10.59 -20.23 -1.35
C ILE A 274 -11.08 -19.16 -2.32
N LEU A 275 -12.40 -18.98 -2.43
CA LEU A 275 -12.99 -18.03 -3.38
C LEU A 275 -12.63 -16.58 -3.02
N GLN A 276 -12.66 -16.22 -1.73
CA GLN A 276 -12.36 -14.86 -1.30
C GLN A 276 -10.86 -14.54 -1.37
N HIS A 277 -9.96 -15.39 -0.86
CA HIS A 277 -8.52 -15.09 -0.91
C HIS A 277 -7.96 -15.03 -2.34
N ASN A 278 -8.59 -15.74 -3.28
CA ASN A 278 -8.21 -15.70 -4.69
C ASN A 278 -9.01 -14.65 -5.48
N GLY A 279 -9.67 -13.70 -4.79
CA GLY A 279 -10.23 -12.50 -5.37
C GLY A 279 -11.43 -12.70 -6.29
N LEU A 280 -12.12 -13.84 -6.21
CA LEU A 280 -13.14 -14.25 -7.20
C LEU A 280 -14.36 -13.31 -7.26
N TYR A 281 -14.64 -12.58 -6.18
CA TYR A 281 -15.76 -11.63 -6.10
C TYR A 281 -15.46 -10.27 -6.75
N ASN A 282 -14.20 -9.91 -6.94
CA ASN A 282 -13.80 -8.55 -7.34
C ASN A 282 -14.25 -8.14 -8.74
N GLY A 283 -14.56 -9.11 -9.60
CA GLY A 283 -14.78 -8.88 -11.03
C GLY A 283 -15.96 -7.96 -11.36
N ASP A 284 -16.92 -7.79 -10.45
CA ASP A 284 -18.15 -7.04 -10.68
C ASP A 284 -17.86 -5.58 -11.06
N TYR A 285 -16.98 -4.90 -10.30
CA TYR A 285 -16.59 -3.53 -10.57
C TYR A 285 -15.89 -3.40 -11.93
N TRP A 286 -14.94 -4.28 -12.23
CA TRP A 286 -14.16 -4.20 -13.45
C TRP A 286 -14.99 -4.48 -14.70
N ILE A 287 -15.98 -5.37 -14.60
CA ILE A 287 -16.99 -5.61 -15.65
C ILE A 287 -17.88 -4.38 -15.84
N SER A 288 -18.29 -3.73 -14.76
CA SER A 288 -19.04 -2.47 -14.84
C SER A 288 -18.25 -1.37 -15.55
N GLN A 289 -16.91 -1.36 -15.39
CA GLN A 289 -15.99 -0.42 -16.04
C GLN A 289 -15.58 -0.82 -17.46
N ARG A 290 -16.09 -1.95 -17.99
CA ARG A 290 -15.64 -2.54 -19.26
C ARG A 290 -14.12 -2.77 -19.30
N GLY A 291 -13.54 -3.15 -18.16
CA GLY A 291 -12.11 -3.34 -17.99
C GLY A 291 -11.58 -4.64 -18.61
N LEU A 292 -10.25 -4.70 -18.75
CA LEU A 292 -9.55 -5.91 -19.20
C LEU A 292 -9.23 -6.83 -18.02
N PHE A 293 -9.40 -8.13 -18.20
CA PHE A 293 -9.05 -9.15 -17.22
C PHE A 293 -7.73 -9.81 -17.65
N VAL A 294 -6.72 -9.82 -16.80
CA VAL A 294 -5.37 -10.26 -17.17
C VAL A 294 -4.70 -11.08 -16.07
N ASP A 295 -3.90 -12.06 -16.48
CA ASP A 295 -3.06 -12.92 -15.64
C ASP A 295 -1.79 -13.23 -16.43
N LEU A 296 -0.75 -12.44 -16.20
CA LEU A 296 0.49 -12.48 -16.94
C LEU A 296 1.66 -12.31 -15.97
N TYR A 297 2.68 -13.14 -16.15
CA TYR A 297 3.93 -13.08 -15.38
C TYR A 297 4.74 -11.81 -15.73
N PRO A 298 5.10 -10.94 -14.77
CA PRO A 298 5.77 -9.67 -15.05
C PRO A 298 7.29 -9.78 -15.27
N LEU A 299 7.88 -10.98 -15.20
CA LEU A 299 9.32 -11.22 -15.39
C LEU A 299 9.57 -12.06 -16.64
N ASP A 300 10.81 -12.05 -17.15
CA ASP A 300 11.19 -12.67 -18.42
C ASP A 300 12.15 -13.87 -18.31
N ASP A 301 12.47 -14.27 -17.10
CA ASP A 301 13.55 -15.20 -16.81
C ASP A 301 13.13 -16.67 -16.76
N ALA A 302 11.82 -16.92 -16.61
CA ALA A 302 11.24 -18.26 -16.52
C ALA A 302 9.90 -18.34 -17.25
N ALA A 303 9.50 -19.58 -17.57
CA ALA A 303 8.13 -19.86 -17.99
C ALA A 303 7.20 -19.86 -16.75
N PRO A 304 5.99 -19.31 -16.85
CA PRO A 304 5.04 -19.31 -15.75
C PRO A 304 4.52 -20.72 -15.42
N ASN A 305 4.12 -20.93 -14.17
CA ASN A 305 3.63 -22.24 -13.70
C ASN A 305 2.28 -22.67 -14.33
N ASP A 306 1.52 -21.72 -14.88
CA ASP A 306 0.26 -21.96 -15.59
C ASP A 306 0.44 -22.17 -17.10
N ASP A 307 1.65 -21.95 -17.65
CA ASP A 307 1.98 -22.21 -19.05
C ASP A 307 3.47 -22.57 -19.24
N LEU A 308 3.87 -23.71 -18.69
CA LEU A 308 5.27 -24.20 -18.73
C LEU A 308 5.84 -24.43 -20.14
N ARG A 309 4.99 -24.46 -21.17
CA ARG A 309 5.41 -24.63 -22.58
C ARG A 309 5.72 -23.31 -23.27
N GLN A 310 5.39 -22.20 -22.64
CA GLN A 310 5.65 -20.88 -23.16
C GLN A 310 7.14 -20.58 -23.18
N VAL A 311 7.59 -19.81 -24.17
CA VAL A 311 8.96 -19.27 -24.17
C VAL A 311 9.06 -18.22 -23.05
N PRO A 312 10.11 -18.25 -22.20
CA PRO A 312 10.32 -17.22 -21.18
C PRO A 312 10.23 -15.78 -21.73
N GLY A 313 9.64 -14.88 -20.94
CA GLY A 313 9.39 -13.48 -21.32
C GLY A 313 8.24 -13.24 -22.29
N THR A 314 7.50 -14.27 -22.69
CA THR A 314 6.31 -14.07 -23.54
C THR A 314 5.20 -13.30 -22.80
N ASP A 315 4.94 -13.62 -21.53
CA ASP A 315 3.97 -12.88 -20.73
C ASP A 315 4.36 -11.40 -20.55
N LEU A 316 5.64 -11.11 -20.28
CA LEU A 316 6.13 -9.72 -20.20
C LEU A 316 5.96 -8.97 -21.54
N ARG A 317 6.17 -9.64 -22.69
CA ARG A 317 5.91 -9.02 -24.00
C ARG A 317 4.42 -8.70 -24.18
N LEU A 318 3.52 -9.63 -23.82
CA LEU A 318 2.07 -9.41 -23.87
C LEU A 318 1.61 -8.29 -22.94
N TRP A 319 2.21 -8.20 -21.74
CA TRP A 319 2.01 -7.07 -20.85
C TRP A 319 2.35 -5.76 -21.56
N ASN A 320 3.55 -5.64 -22.13
CA ASN A 320 3.95 -4.42 -22.82
C ASN A 320 3.02 -4.10 -24.01
N ASP A 321 2.57 -5.10 -24.77
CA ASP A 321 1.64 -4.90 -25.89
C ASP A 321 0.27 -4.36 -25.44
N LEU A 322 -0.29 -4.90 -24.35
CA LEU A 322 -1.55 -4.43 -23.78
C LEU A 322 -1.40 -3.04 -23.16
N LEU A 323 -0.38 -2.83 -22.33
CA LEU A 323 -0.20 -1.60 -21.58
C LEU A 323 0.21 -0.42 -22.47
N GLU A 324 0.99 -0.66 -23.52
CA GLU A 324 1.35 0.38 -24.50
C GLU A 324 0.15 0.84 -25.31
N GLU A 325 -0.67 -0.10 -25.82
CA GLU A 325 -1.89 0.26 -26.54
C GLU A 325 -2.86 1.02 -25.64
N SER A 326 -2.99 0.56 -24.39
CA SER A 326 -3.79 1.21 -23.36
C SER A 326 -3.29 2.63 -23.07
N TYR A 327 -1.98 2.82 -22.87
CA TYR A 327 -1.33 4.12 -22.68
C TYR A 327 -1.56 5.06 -23.86
N ARG A 328 -1.41 4.56 -25.09
CA ARG A 328 -1.63 5.32 -26.32
C ARG A 328 -3.08 5.81 -26.43
N GLN A 329 -4.05 4.98 -26.08
CA GLN A 329 -5.46 5.38 -26.10
C GLN A 329 -5.83 6.37 -24.99
N ARG A 330 -5.13 6.32 -23.85
CA ARG A 330 -5.26 7.31 -22.77
C ARG A 330 -4.51 8.61 -23.04
N ASP A 331 -3.74 8.70 -24.13
CA ASP A 331 -2.82 9.82 -24.39
C ASP A 331 -1.88 10.08 -23.20
N GLY A 332 -1.38 9.00 -22.61
CA GLY A 332 -0.54 9.04 -21.40
C GLY A 332 -1.26 9.41 -20.10
N ALA A 333 -2.58 9.63 -20.08
CA ALA A 333 -3.30 9.84 -18.83
C ALA A 333 -3.24 8.61 -17.91
N PHE A 334 -3.42 8.85 -16.60
CA PHE A 334 -3.42 7.76 -15.63
C PHE A 334 -4.67 6.87 -15.74
N GLY A 335 -4.48 5.58 -15.56
CA GLY A 335 -5.54 4.59 -15.35
C GLY A 335 -5.31 3.81 -14.05
N VAL A 336 -6.09 2.75 -13.86
CA VAL A 336 -6.04 1.89 -12.67
C VAL A 336 -5.88 0.44 -13.09
N MET A 337 -4.95 -0.24 -12.44
CA MET A 337 -4.85 -1.69 -12.45
C MET A 337 -5.18 -2.22 -11.05
N GLY A 338 -6.32 -2.90 -10.90
CA GLY A 338 -6.64 -3.58 -9.66
C GLY A 338 -6.02 -4.96 -9.57
N GLY A 339 -5.94 -5.46 -8.34
CA GLY A 339 -5.39 -6.77 -8.03
C GLY A 339 -3.89 -6.65 -7.78
N PHE A 340 -3.20 -7.78 -7.69
CA PHE A 340 -1.79 -7.77 -7.32
C PHE A 340 -1.04 -8.95 -7.90
N ALA A 341 0.30 -8.88 -7.86
CA ALA A 341 1.13 -10.04 -8.11
C ALA A 341 0.74 -11.19 -7.16
N PRO A 342 0.31 -12.36 -7.68
CA PRO A 342 -0.31 -13.41 -6.88
C PRO A 342 0.72 -14.31 -6.17
N TRP A 343 1.58 -13.70 -5.34
CA TRP A 343 2.77 -14.34 -4.77
C TRP A 343 2.51 -15.58 -3.91
N TRP A 344 1.25 -15.88 -3.53
CA TRP A 344 0.91 -17.09 -2.77
C TRP A 344 0.66 -18.31 -3.65
N VAL A 345 0.34 -18.10 -4.93
CA VAL A 345 -0.23 -19.15 -5.79
C VAL A 345 0.36 -19.17 -7.20
N LYS A 346 1.03 -18.11 -7.66
CA LYS A 346 1.74 -18.10 -8.94
C LYS A 346 3.04 -17.30 -8.88
N TYR A 347 3.95 -17.60 -9.81
CA TYR A 347 5.09 -16.76 -10.21
C TYR A 347 6.26 -16.60 -9.22
N THR A 348 6.17 -17.18 -8.03
CA THR A 348 7.16 -17.02 -6.96
C THR A 348 7.67 -18.38 -6.45
N ASP A 349 8.56 -18.34 -5.47
CA ASP A 349 9.07 -19.50 -4.74
C ASP A 349 7.97 -20.34 -4.08
N ALA A 350 6.77 -19.77 -3.85
CA ALA A 350 5.58 -20.47 -3.41
C ALA A 350 5.17 -21.63 -4.35
N VAL A 351 5.51 -21.53 -5.64
CA VAL A 351 5.24 -22.55 -6.66
C VAL A 351 6.51 -23.08 -7.32
N GLY A 352 7.67 -22.90 -6.68
CA GLY A 352 8.95 -23.43 -7.14
C GLY A 352 9.69 -22.55 -8.16
N ASN A 353 9.31 -21.28 -8.33
CA ASN A 353 10.12 -20.29 -9.03
C ASN A 353 11.32 -19.83 -8.14
N ALA A 354 12.33 -19.20 -8.72
CA ALA A 354 13.50 -18.68 -7.99
C ALA A 354 13.22 -17.36 -7.23
N HIS A 355 12.15 -16.65 -7.59
CA HIS A 355 11.85 -15.32 -7.05
C HIS A 355 11.05 -15.37 -5.75
N PRO A 356 11.50 -14.71 -4.67
CA PRO A 356 10.67 -14.47 -3.50
C PRO A 356 9.46 -13.57 -3.83
N PRO A 357 8.42 -13.54 -2.98
CA PRO A 357 7.21 -12.73 -3.18
C PRO A 357 7.45 -11.26 -3.57
N ILE A 358 8.41 -10.63 -2.90
CA ILE A 358 8.71 -9.20 -3.06
C ILE A 358 9.22 -8.86 -4.48
N ASP A 359 9.88 -9.79 -5.16
CA ASP A 359 10.45 -9.55 -6.48
C ASP A 359 9.34 -9.46 -7.53
N ALA A 360 8.34 -10.35 -7.44
CA ALA A 360 7.17 -10.34 -8.33
C ALA A 360 6.29 -9.11 -8.10
N GLU A 361 6.08 -8.72 -6.84
CA GLU A 361 5.39 -7.49 -6.45
C GLU A 361 6.06 -6.24 -7.04
N GLN A 362 7.37 -6.10 -6.84
CA GLN A 362 8.09 -4.94 -7.35
C GLN A 362 8.08 -4.91 -8.88
N ALA A 363 8.32 -6.04 -9.55
CA ALA A 363 8.28 -6.09 -11.00
C ALA A 363 6.91 -5.63 -11.55
N PHE A 364 5.83 -6.03 -10.89
CA PHE A 364 4.47 -5.63 -11.24
C PHE A 364 4.23 -4.12 -11.07
N ILE A 365 4.57 -3.54 -9.91
CA ILE A 365 4.37 -2.10 -9.64
C ILE A 365 5.24 -1.23 -10.55
N ARG A 366 6.50 -1.63 -10.79
CA ARG A 366 7.41 -0.95 -11.73
C ARG A 366 6.81 -0.90 -13.13
N LEU A 367 6.25 -2.01 -13.59
CA LEU A 367 5.64 -2.12 -14.91
C LEU A 367 4.37 -1.28 -15.00
N ALA A 368 3.45 -1.38 -14.04
CA ALA A 368 2.23 -0.58 -14.00
C ALA A 368 2.54 0.93 -14.00
N THR A 369 3.46 1.36 -13.13
CA THR A 369 3.88 2.77 -13.05
C THR A 369 4.51 3.26 -14.35
N SER A 370 5.31 2.42 -15.02
CA SER A 370 5.95 2.75 -16.31
C SER A 370 4.95 3.04 -17.45
N TYR A 371 3.68 2.67 -17.27
CA TYR A 371 2.58 2.94 -18.19
C TYR A 371 1.51 3.87 -17.59
N ASN A 372 1.85 4.67 -16.57
CA ASN A 372 0.92 5.58 -15.89
C ASN A 372 -0.34 4.85 -15.40
N LEU A 373 -0.16 3.76 -14.65
CA LEU A 373 -1.24 3.07 -13.96
C LEU A 373 -0.98 3.10 -12.46
N TRP A 374 -1.99 3.49 -11.70
CA TRP A 374 -2.02 3.21 -10.26
C TRP A 374 -2.39 1.77 -10.02
N ASN A 375 -1.94 1.22 -8.91
CA ASN A 375 -2.41 -0.05 -8.41
C ASN A 375 -3.47 0.14 -7.30
N ASP A 376 -4.58 -0.59 -7.42
CA ASP A 376 -5.52 -0.86 -6.33
C ASP A 376 -5.20 -2.28 -5.82
N ALA A 377 -4.40 -2.32 -4.74
CA ALA A 377 -3.56 -3.45 -4.36
C ALA A 377 -4.32 -4.56 -3.64
N ASP A 378 -5.33 -5.14 -4.29
CA ASP A 378 -6.09 -6.28 -3.78
C ASP A 378 -5.26 -7.58 -3.82
N ALA A 379 -4.25 -7.67 -2.96
CA ALA A 379 -3.41 -8.85 -2.79
C ALA A 379 -4.11 -9.86 -1.86
N ALA A 380 -4.33 -11.09 -2.32
CA ALA A 380 -4.80 -12.22 -1.51
C ALA A 380 -6.15 -12.05 -0.80
N PHE A 381 -6.96 -11.04 -1.13
CA PHE A 381 -8.27 -10.81 -0.54
C PHE A 381 -9.29 -10.35 -1.58
N GLY A 382 -10.55 -10.67 -1.33
CA GLY A 382 -11.67 -10.41 -2.24
C GLY A 382 -12.64 -9.37 -1.69
N LEU A 383 -13.11 -8.51 -2.58
CA LEU A 383 -14.22 -7.58 -2.36
C LEU A 383 -15.40 -7.96 -3.25
N SER A 384 -16.56 -8.18 -2.64
CA SER A 384 -17.85 -8.24 -3.33
C SER A 384 -18.47 -6.83 -3.39
N ASN A 385 -19.40 -6.63 -4.34
CA ASN A 385 -20.29 -5.47 -4.40
C ASN A 385 -19.65 -4.12 -4.74
N ALA A 386 -18.41 -4.08 -5.23
CA ALA A 386 -17.78 -2.80 -5.60
C ALA A 386 -18.51 -2.09 -6.76
N SER A 387 -19.13 -2.83 -7.68
CA SER A 387 -20.02 -2.28 -8.70
C SER A 387 -21.30 -1.66 -8.13
N PHE A 388 -21.75 -2.11 -6.96
CA PHE A 388 -22.88 -1.55 -6.23
C PHE A 388 -22.44 -0.30 -5.45
N TYR A 389 -21.33 -0.41 -4.70
CA TYR A 389 -20.86 0.64 -3.80
C TYR A 389 -20.43 1.91 -4.52
N ARG A 390 -19.85 1.83 -5.73
CA ARG A 390 -19.39 2.99 -6.51
C ARG A 390 -20.45 4.08 -6.75
N HIS A 391 -21.73 3.75 -6.61
CA HIS A 391 -22.85 4.68 -6.77
C HIS A 391 -23.18 5.47 -5.50
N LEU A 392 -22.57 5.11 -4.37
CA LEU A 392 -22.84 5.73 -3.08
C LEU A 392 -22.12 7.08 -2.97
N PRO A 393 -22.74 8.09 -2.34
CA PRO A 393 -22.18 9.43 -2.27
C PRO A 393 -21.00 9.50 -1.29
N LEU A 394 -19.86 9.97 -1.79
CA LEU A 394 -18.74 10.36 -0.95
C LEU A 394 -19.10 11.57 -0.05
N PRO A 395 -18.44 11.72 1.10
CA PRO A 395 -18.46 12.97 1.85
C PRO A 395 -17.96 14.14 1.01
N LYS A 396 -18.47 15.34 1.25
CA LYS A 396 -17.98 16.58 0.63
C LYS A 396 -16.60 16.92 1.19
N PRO A 397 -15.75 17.66 0.44
CA PRO A 397 -14.46 18.11 0.95
C PRO A 397 -14.55 18.88 2.28
N SER A 398 -15.63 19.66 2.47
CA SER A 398 -15.88 20.39 3.71
C SER A 398 -16.20 19.51 4.92
N GLU A 399 -16.61 18.26 4.69
CA GLU A 399 -16.89 17.27 5.75
C GLU A 399 -15.61 16.50 6.10
N PHE A 400 -14.73 16.30 5.12
CA PHE A 400 -13.44 15.62 5.28
C PHE A 400 -12.38 16.55 5.92
N THR A 401 -12.60 16.85 7.19
CA THR A 401 -11.75 17.71 8.02
C THR A 401 -11.12 16.91 9.14
N ASN A 402 -9.92 17.29 9.60
CA ASN A 402 -9.37 16.72 10.83
C ASN A 402 -10.01 17.38 12.06
N PRO A 403 -10.07 16.69 13.22
CA PRO A 403 -10.34 17.32 14.50
C PRO A 403 -9.44 18.56 14.72
N ALA A 404 -9.97 19.58 15.40
CA ALA A 404 -9.18 20.76 15.72
C ALA A 404 -8.14 20.40 16.79
N VAL A 405 -6.86 20.66 16.50
CA VAL A 405 -5.75 20.43 17.42
C VAL A 405 -5.02 21.75 17.63
N GLU A 406 -4.77 22.11 18.89
CA GLU A 406 -3.88 23.21 19.22
C GLU A 406 -2.44 22.75 19.05
N LYS A 407 -1.70 23.38 18.13
CA LYS A 407 -0.29 23.09 17.92
C LYS A 407 0.50 23.50 19.18
N PRO A 408 1.19 22.58 19.86
CA PRO A 408 2.00 22.94 21.03
C PRO A 408 3.25 23.73 20.60
N GLU A 409 3.87 24.44 21.54
CA GLU A 409 5.17 25.06 21.31
C GLU A 409 6.27 24.00 21.21
N LEU A 410 7.22 24.19 20.28
CA LEU A 410 8.36 23.31 20.13
C LEU A 410 9.29 23.38 21.36
N LYS A 411 9.33 22.30 22.13
CA LYS A 411 10.23 22.11 23.28
C LYS A 411 11.49 21.32 22.90
N LYS A 412 12.65 21.76 23.39
CA LYS A 412 13.96 21.13 23.11
C LYS A 412 14.19 19.80 23.81
N ASP A 413 13.46 19.53 24.88
CA ASP A 413 13.64 18.36 25.73
C ASP A 413 12.53 17.31 25.51
N THR A 414 11.92 17.30 24.33
CA THR A 414 10.72 16.49 24.04
C THR A 414 10.91 15.62 22.81
N ILE A 415 10.41 14.38 22.88
CA ILE A 415 10.26 13.49 21.72
C ILE A 415 8.85 13.63 21.16
N TYR A 416 8.74 13.87 19.86
CA TYR A 416 7.48 13.88 19.14
C TYR A 416 7.32 12.60 18.33
N VAL A 417 6.16 11.96 18.44
CA VAL A 417 5.85 10.68 17.77
C VAL A 417 4.58 10.80 16.93
N CYS A 418 4.68 10.40 15.67
CA CYS A 418 3.55 10.24 14.77
C CYS A 418 3.32 8.75 14.48
N LEU A 419 2.07 8.29 14.64
CA LEU A 419 1.67 6.90 14.39
C LEU A 419 0.71 6.86 13.20
N PHE A 420 1.16 6.33 12.08
CA PHE A 420 0.37 6.09 10.87
C PHE A 420 -0.24 4.69 10.91
N MET A 421 -1.56 4.57 10.77
CA MET A 421 -2.29 3.30 10.64
C MET A 421 -2.39 2.96 9.15
N LEU A 422 -1.91 1.76 8.75
CA LEU A 422 -1.53 1.46 7.36
C LEU A 422 -1.84 0.03 6.90
N ASP A 423 -1.45 -0.25 5.63
CA ASP A 423 -1.75 -1.39 4.77
C ASP A 423 -3.23 -1.45 4.38
N HIS A 424 -3.70 -0.32 3.85
CA HIS A 424 -5.05 -0.09 3.35
C HIS A 424 -5.01 0.40 1.88
N ASP A 425 -4.02 -0.05 1.14
CA ASP A 425 -3.66 0.29 -0.24
C ASP A 425 -4.53 -0.42 -1.30
N GLY A 426 -5.27 -1.46 -0.90
CA GLY A 426 -6.29 -2.15 -1.70
C GLY A 426 -7.71 -1.96 -1.17
N SER A 427 -8.69 -1.84 -2.07
CA SER A 427 -10.11 -1.69 -1.75
C SER A 427 -10.66 -2.84 -0.92
N ALA A 428 -10.27 -4.09 -1.21
CA ALA A 428 -10.67 -5.28 -0.47
C ALA A 428 -10.15 -5.30 0.97
N TRP A 429 -8.96 -4.72 1.18
CA TRP A 429 -8.37 -4.56 2.51
C TRP A 429 -9.10 -3.47 3.29
N LEU A 430 -9.20 -2.27 2.71
CA LEU A 430 -9.87 -1.12 3.34
C LEU A 430 -11.32 -1.45 3.75
N ASN A 431 -12.06 -2.16 2.90
CA ASN A 431 -13.44 -2.59 3.18
C ASN A 431 -13.55 -3.51 4.40
N GLN A 432 -12.60 -4.43 4.58
CA GLN A 432 -12.58 -5.35 5.73
C GLN A 432 -12.08 -4.66 7.01
N ILE A 433 -11.15 -3.73 6.88
CA ILE A 433 -10.44 -3.09 7.99
C ILE A 433 -11.35 -2.16 8.79
N ALA A 434 -12.33 -1.52 8.14
CA ALA A 434 -13.34 -0.69 8.78
C ALA A 434 -13.97 -1.38 10.01
N HIS A 435 -14.28 -2.67 9.90
CA HIS A 435 -14.90 -3.43 10.99
C HIS A 435 -13.92 -4.28 11.81
N THR A 436 -12.75 -4.56 11.24
CA THR A 436 -11.80 -5.52 11.82
C THR A 436 -10.77 -4.89 12.72
N ILE A 437 -10.38 -3.67 12.37
CA ILE A 437 -9.31 -2.91 13.03
C ILE A 437 -9.89 -1.60 13.56
N TYR A 438 -10.53 -0.82 12.69
CA TYR A 438 -10.99 0.51 13.04
C TYR A 438 -12.05 0.49 14.16
N ASP A 439 -13.06 -0.39 14.07
CA ASP A 439 -14.05 -0.56 15.14
C ASP A 439 -13.52 -1.16 16.45
N ARG A 440 -12.25 -1.58 16.51
CA ARG A 440 -11.71 -2.21 17.71
C ARG A 440 -11.41 -1.19 18.82
N PRO A 441 -11.49 -1.59 20.10
CA PRO A 441 -11.23 -0.69 21.23
C PRO A 441 -9.82 -0.09 21.20
N GLY A 442 -9.64 1.07 21.85
CA GLY A 442 -8.34 1.74 22.03
C GLY A 442 -8.21 3.08 21.31
N ARG A 443 -9.05 3.35 20.29
CA ARG A 443 -9.18 4.69 19.67
C ARG A 443 -9.55 5.73 20.72
N GLY A 444 -9.12 6.97 20.53
CA GLY A 444 -9.30 8.06 21.51
C GLY A 444 -8.21 8.15 22.59
N THR A 445 -7.27 7.20 22.66
CA THR A 445 -6.19 7.21 23.68
C THR A 445 -4.98 8.06 23.27
N VAL A 446 -4.59 7.95 22.00
CA VAL A 446 -3.51 8.72 21.35
C VAL A 446 -3.97 9.07 19.93
N PRO A 447 -3.43 10.12 19.30
CA PRO A 447 -3.68 10.40 17.88
C PRO A 447 -3.33 9.18 17.01
N LEU A 448 -4.29 8.76 16.20
CA LEU A 448 -4.13 7.73 15.18
C LEU A 448 -4.35 8.36 13.81
N ASN A 449 -3.33 8.27 12.97
CA ASN A 449 -3.31 8.88 11.64
C ASN A 449 -3.66 7.81 10.62
N TRP A 450 -4.93 7.71 10.24
CA TRP A 450 -5.44 6.74 9.27
C TRP A 450 -5.07 7.18 7.87
N ALA A 451 -4.03 6.54 7.32
CA ALA A 451 -3.56 6.80 5.98
C ALA A 451 -4.32 5.89 5.01
N ILE A 452 -4.95 6.51 4.01
CA ILE A 452 -5.85 5.82 3.08
C ILE A 452 -5.58 6.32 1.67
N ASN A 453 -5.47 5.38 0.74
CA ASN A 453 -5.24 5.70 -0.66
C ASN A 453 -6.51 6.32 -1.28
N PRO A 454 -6.50 7.58 -1.74
CA PRO A 454 -7.72 8.30 -2.08
C PRO A 454 -8.44 7.76 -3.34
N LEU A 455 -7.74 7.06 -4.23
CA LEU A 455 -8.32 6.38 -5.41
C LEU A 455 -9.35 5.31 -5.02
N LEU A 456 -9.18 4.65 -3.88
CA LEU A 456 -10.09 3.58 -3.42
C LEU A 456 -11.51 4.11 -3.18
N SER A 457 -11.67 5.42 -3.05
CA SER A 457 -12.98 6.07 -2.94
C SER A 457 -13.89 5.83 -4.15
N ASP A 458 -13.35 5.38 -5.29
CA ASP A 458 -14.16 4.99 -6.45
C ASP A 458 -14.79 3.59 -6.34
N ARG A 459 -14.19 2.68 -5.57
CA ARG A 459 -14.70 1.31 -5.36
C ARG A 459 -15.40 1.12 -4.02
N VAL A 460 -14.92 1.80 -2.97
CA VAL A 460 -15.42 1.65 -1.59
C VAL A 460 -15.79 2.99 -0.93
N PRO A 461 -16.58 3.86 -1.59
CA PRO A 461 -16.93 5.18 -1.04
C PRO A 461 -17.68 5.12 0.30
N HIS A 462 -18.41 4.03 0.56
CA HIS A 462 -19.11 3.80 1.82
C HIS A 462 -18.15 3.69 3.00
N VAL A 463 -16.94 3.14 2.81
CA VAL A 463 -15.95 3.01 3.87
C VAL A 463 -15.45 4.38 4.31
N PHE A 464 -15.13 5.29 3.36
CA PHE A 464 -14.70 6.65 3.69
C PHE A 464 -15.74 7.40 4.52
N ARG A 465 -17.02 7.25 4.17
CA ARG A 465 -18.13 7.81 4.94
C ARG A 465 -18.22 7.18 6.33
N TYR A 466 -18.16 5.85 6.42
CA TYR A 466 -18.20 5.12 7.68
C TYR A 466 -17.10 5.58 8.65
N LEU A 467 -15.86 5.66 8.18
CA LEU A 467 -14.72 6.10 8.98
C LEU A 467 -14.88 7.55 9.46
N LEU A 468 -15.42 8.43 8.61
CA LEU A 468 -15.64 9.82 8.98
C LEU A 468 -16.76 9.98 10.02
N GLU A 469 -17.87 9.26 9.86
CA GLU A 469 -19.04 9.33 10.74
C GLU A 469 -18.80 8.70 12.12
N ASN A 470 -17.85 7.76 12.22
CA ASN A 470 -17.52 7.03 13.45
C ASN A 470 -16.18 7.46 14.10
N ARG A 471 -15.63 8.60 13.68
CA ARG A 471 -14.34 9.11 14.16
C ARG A 471 -14.41 9.57 15.61
N THR A 472 -13.32 9.34 16.34
CA THR A 472 -13.06 10.01 17.63
C THR A 472 -12.34 11.35 17.41
N GLU A 473 -12.12 12.11 18.47
CA GLU A 473 -11.30 13.33 18.44
C GLU A 473 -9.81 13.06 18.18
N GLN A 474 -9.39 11.79 18.25
CA GLN A 474 -8.01 11.34 18.02
C GLN A 474 -7.85 10.54 16.72
N ASP A 475 -8.85 10.54 15.83
CA ASP A 475 -8.76 9.90 14.52
C ASP A 475 -8.61 10.96 13.42
N PHE A 476 -7.52 10.88 12.67
CA PHE A 476 -7.14 11.83 11.62
C PHE A 476 -7.11 11.14 10.27
N PHE A 477 -7.69 11.77 9.24
CA PHE A 477 -7.92 11.14 7.92
C PHE A 477 -7.39 11.95 6.72
N ARG A 478 -6.98 13.21 6.89
CA ARG A 478 -6.47 14.05 5.78
C ARG A 478 -5.06 13.64 5.32
N ILE A 479 -4.85 12.35 5.14
CA ILE A 479 -3.54 11.71 4.98
C ILE A 479 -3.68 10.63 3.91
N GLY A 480 -3.00 10.83 2.78
CA GLY A 480 -2.89 9.83 1.73
C GLY A 480 -1.97 8.69 2.13
N ASP A 481 -2.15 7.55 1.48
CA ASP A 481 -1.25 6.40 1.54
C ASP A 481 -0.62 6.17 0.16
N ASP A 482 0.70 5.96 0.12
CA ASP A 482 1.55 5.61 -1.05
C ASP A 482 1.30 6.28 -2.41
N GLY A 483 0.49 7.32 -2.47
CA GLY A 483 0.10 8.04 -3.68
C GLY A 483 -1.36 8.44 -3.70
N ALA A 484 -1.88 8.72 -4.89
CA ALA A 484 -3.33 8.81 -5.07
C ALA A 484 -3.94 7.41 -5.27
N GLY A 485 -3.20 6.53 -5.94
CA GLY A 485 -3.24 5.08 -5.85
C GLY A 485 -1.79 4.59 -5.73
N TYR A 486 -1.55 3.32 -5.43
CA TYR A 486 -0.20 2.82 -5.21
C TYR A 486 0.63 2.98 -6.50
N VAL A 487 1.71 3.75 -6.38
CA VAL A 487 2.68 4.06 -7.44
C VAL A 487 4.10 4.04 -6.85
N ASP A 488 5.10 3.77 -7.69
CA ASP A 488 6.50 4.01 -7.33
C ASP A 488 7.04 5.29 -8.00
N PRO A 489 7.21 6.41 -7.26
CA PRO A 489 7.65 7.67 -7.86
C PRO A 489 8.98 7.60 -8.60
N TYR A 490 9.87 6.65 -8.28
CA TYR A 490 11.14 6.48 -8.98
C TYR A 490 10.94 6.14 -10.47
N TYR A 491 9.89 5.35 -10.76
CA TYR A 491 9.57 4.87 -12.11
C TYR A 491 8.65 5.82 -12.89
N LEU A 492 8.32 6.98 -12.32
CA LEU A 492 7.71 8.08 -13.09
C LEU A 492 8.73 8.78 -13.97
N VAL A 493 10.02 8.74 -13.62
CA VAL A 493 11.12 9.24 -14.45
C VAL A 493 11.30 8.35 -15.68
N GLY A 494 11.27 8.93 -16.87
CA GLY A 494 11.32 8.23 -18.15
C GLY A 494 12.53 7.33 -18.34
N SER A 495 13.70 7.77 -17.86
CA SER A 495 14.95 6.98 -17.88
C SER A 495 14.93 5.76 -16.96
N ASN A 496 14.07 5.76 -15.94
CA ASN A 496 13.95 4.68 -14.96
C ASN A 496 12.88 3.65 -15.32
N ARG A 497 11.94 3.99 -16.21
CA ARG A 497 10.82 3.11 -16.62
C ARG A 497 11.31 1.76 -17.13
N THR A 498 10.67 0.69 -16.67
CA THR A 498 10.92 -0.69 -17.12
C THR A 498 10.11 -1.06 -18.37
N GLY A 499 9.01 -0.34 -18.64
CA GLY A 499 8.22 -0.48 -19.87
C GLY A 499 8.87 0.11 -21.13
N ARG A 500 8.16 0.03 -22.26
CA ARG A 500 8.61 0.57 -23.56
C ARG A 500 8.44 2.09 -23.68
N ILE A 501 7.56 2.69 -22.87
CA ILE A 501 7.36 4.15 -22.75
C ILE A 501 8.52 4.75 -21.94
N LYS A 502 9.09 5.86 -22.43
CA LYS A 502 10.28 6.52 -21.86
C LYS A 502 10.08 8.01 -21.57
N GLU A 503 8.88 8.51 -21.76
CA GLU A 503 8.44 9.85 -21.38
C GLU A 503 8.24 9.95 -19.86
N ASP A 504 8.49 11.12 -19.28
CA ASP A 504 8.24 11.35 -17.86
C ASP A 504 6.74 11.31 -17.52
N GLY A 505 6.40 10.79 -16.34
CA GLY A 505 5.01 10.59 -15.90
C GLY A 505 4.50 11.61 -14.90
N TYR A 506 5.36 12.49 -14.37
CA TYR A 506 5.01 13.34 -13.24
C TYR A 506 3.87 14.32 -13.55
N GLU A 507 3.83 14.90 -14.74
CA GLU A 507 2.75 15.82 -15.11
C GLU A 507 1.40 15.09 -15.13
N ALA A 508 1.35 13.94 -15.80
CA ALA A 508 0.14 13.11 -15.85
C ALA A 508 -0.26 12.61 -14.45
N TYR A 509 0.71 12.23 -13.62
CA TYR A 509 0.47 11.81 -12.24
C TYR A 509 -0.12 12.94 -11.41
N CYS A 510 0.52 14.11 -11.38
CA CYS A 510 0.07 15.25 -10.60
C CYS A 510 -1.32 15.74 -11.05
N GLN A 511 -1.57 15.79 -12.37
CA GLN A 511 -2.86 16.16 -12.92
C GLN A 511 -3.97 15.18 -12.49
N ALA A 512 -3.68 13.88 -12.48
CA ALA A 512 -4.66 12.86 -12.16
C ALA A 512 -4.84 12.67 -10.64
N ALA A 513 -3.78 12.84 -9.84
CA ALA A 513 -3.81 12.71 -8.38
C ALA A 513 -4.54 13.87 -7.70
N LYS A 514 -4.36 15.10 -8.20
CA LYS A 514 -4.88 16.32 -7.56
C LYS A 514 -6.40 16.29 -7.31
N PRO A 515 -7.27 15.90 -8.25
CA PRO A 515 -8.71 15.82 -7.99
C PRO A 515 -9.09 14.87 -6.85
N TYR A 516 -8.39 13.74 -6.68
CA TYR A 516 -8.63 12.82 -5.58
C TYR A 516 -8.25 13.42 -4.23
N LEU A 517 -7.06 14.01 -4.17
CA LEU A 517 -6.56 14.70 -2.97
C LEU A 517 -7.46 15.88 -2.59
N ASP A 518 -7.87 16.72 -3.56
CA ASP A 518 -8.78 17.85 -3.32
C ASP A 518 -10.17 17.37 -2.85
N ARG A 519 -10.70 16.29 -3.43
CA ARG A 519 -12.02 15.72 -3.08
C ARG A 519 -12.08 15.25 -1.63
N LEU A 520 -10.98 14.68 -1.15
CA LEU A 520 -10.83 14.17 0.22
C LEU A 520 -10.02 15.13 1.10
N ASN A 521 -9.77 16.36 0.63
CA ASN A 521 -9.02 17.38 1.36
C ASN A 521 -7.69 16.84 1.96
N MET A 522 -7.00 15.96 1.25
CA MET A 522 -5.73 15.36 1.68
C MET A 522 -4.57 16.21 1.16
N ASP A 523 -3.71 16.66 2.06
CA ASP A 523 -2.56 17.53 1.76
C ASP A 523 -1.26 17.03 2.42
N LEU A 524 -1.27 15.80 2.93
CA LEU A 524 -0.14 15.09 3.54
C LEU A 524 -0.09 13.65 3.00
N MET A 525 1.10 13.15 2.70
CA MET A 525 1.32 11.74 2.33
C MET A 525 1.99 10.99 3.49
N ALA A 526 1.38 9.91 3.99
CA ALA A 526 1.97 9.14 5.08
C ALA A 526 3.34 8.58 4.69
N PHE A 527 3.45 8.03 3.48
CA PHE A 527 4.73 7.69 2.87
C PHE A 527 4.64 7.47 1.36
N TYR A 528 5.76 7.57 0.65
CA TYR A 528 5.95 6.96 -0.66
C TYR A 528 6.77 5.67 -0.58
N ILE A 529 6.48 4.74 -1.50
CA ILE A 529 7.16 3.45 -1.60
C ILE A 529 8.08 3.47 -2.81
N SER A 530 9.34 3.11 -2.59
CA SER A 530 10.22 2.70 -3.67
C SER A 530 11.17 1.61 -3.20
N ASP A 531 11.62 0.78 -4.14
CA ASP A 531 12.76 -0.11 -3.92
C ASP A 531 14.11 0.59 -4.16
N GLN A 532 14.08 1.81 -4.68
CA GLN A 532 15.23 2.66 -4.97
C GLN A 532 15.36 3.81 -3.95
N GLU A 533 16.47 4.55 -4.01
CA GLU A 533 16.68 5.71 -3.15
C GLU A 533 15.87 6.92 -3.65
N PHE A 534 15.29 7.68 -2.71
CA PHE A 534 14.62 8.92 -3.04
C PHE A 534 15.60 10.09 -3.09
N THR A 535 15.56 10.83 -4.20
CA THR A 535 16.32 12.06 -4.42
C THR A 535 15.39 13.26 -4.50
N GLU A 536 15.95 14.46 -4.42
CA GLU A 536 15.18 15.69 -4.63
C GLU A 536 14.56 15.73 -6.04
N GLU A 537 15.25 15.21 -7.06
CA GLU A 537 14.74 15.12 -8.43
C GLU A 537 13.47 14.25 -8.53
N ILE A 538 13.40 13.16 -7.77
CA ILE A 538 12.24 12.26 -7.76
C ILE A 538 11.04 12.88 -7.01
N LEU A 539 11.31 13.58 -5.91
CA LEU A 539 10.26 14.06 -5.00
C LEU A 539 9.78 15.47 -5.32
N ALA A 540 10.63 16.35 -5.85
CA ALA A 540 10.29 17.74 -6.12
C ALA A 540 9.08 17.91 -7.08
N PRO A 541 8.93 17.09 -8.15
CA PRO A 541 7.78 17.22 -9.05
C PRO A 541 6.43 16.94 -8.38
N ILE A 542 6.41 16.11 -7.33
CA ILE A 542 5.19 15.67 -6.65
C ILE A 542 4.95 16.38 -5.31
N ALA A 543 5.94 17.11 -4.78
CA ALA A 543 5.86 17.78 -3.48
C ALA A 543 4.67 18.75 -3.35
N ALA A 544 4.30 19.43 -4.45
CA ALA A 544 3.18 20.37 -4.45
C ALA A 544 1.81 19.71 -4.19
N LEU A 545 1.69 18.38 -4.34
CA LEU A 545 0.46 17.65 -4.03
C LEU A 545 0.20 17.56 -2.53
N THR A 546 1.26 17.52 -1.71
CA THR A 546 1.16 17.29 -0.28
C THR A 546 1.96 18.32 0.52
N PRO A 547 1.54 19.60 0.48
CA PRO A 547 2.29 20.70 1.06
C PRO A 547 2.48 20.61 2.58
N ALA A 548 1.66 19.82 3.29
CA ALA A 548 1.81 19.62 4.73
C ALA A 548 2.93 18.64 5.09
N GLY A 549 3.39 17.80 4.15
CA GLY A 549 4.51 16.89 4.35
C GLY A 549 4.34 15.55 3.65
N MET A 550 5.45 14.80 3.58
CA MET A 550 5.45 13.42 3.09
C MET A 550 6.38 12.52 3.90
N GLY A 551 5.99 11.27 4.08
CA GLY A 551 6.90 10.24 4.57
C GLY A 551 7.59 9.44 3.46
N LEU A 552 8.53 8.57 3.82
CA LEU A 552 9.20 7.64 2.89
C LEU A 552 9.40 6.27 3.54
N ASN A 553 9.33 5.18 2.75
CA ASN A 553 9.59 3.81 3.22
C ASN A 553 11.09 3.50 3.40
N ARG A 554 11.97 4.37 2.91
CA ARG A 554 13.43 4.25 3.01
C ARG A 554 14.02 5.48 3.66
N THR A 555 15.15 5.30 4.31
CA THR A 555 15.91 6.38 4.93
C THR A 555 16.38 7.35 3.86
N ALA A 556 15.91 8.60 3.94
CA ALA A 556 16.39 9.69 3.12
C ALA A 556 17.20 10.66 3.99
N THR A 557 18.28 11.19 3.42
CA THR A 557 19.03 12.31 4.01
C THR A 557 18.28 13.64 3.88
N LEU A 558 17.23 13.67 3.05
CA LEU A 558 16.41 14.84 2.77
C LEU A 558 15.51 15.16 3.97
N LYS A 559 15.67 16.36 4.53
CA LYS A 559 14.78 16.89 5.58
C LYS A 559 13.55 17.58 5.00
N GLU A 560 13.70 18.20 3.85
CA GLU A 560 12.65 18.85 3.07
C GLU A 560 12.97 18.77 1.58
N VAL A 561 11.94 18.92 0.74
CA VAL A 561 12.03 19.03 -0.72
C VAL A 561 11.05 20.09 -1.18
N ALA A 562 11.51 21.09 -1.94
CA ALA A 562 10.68 22.22 -2.38
C ALA A 562 9.88 22.90 -1.23
N GLY A 563 10.47 22.96 -0.03
CA GLY A 563 9.85 23.52 1.18
C GLY A 563 8.84 22.60 1.90
N VAL A 564 8.61 21.39 1.39
CA VAL A 564 7.75 20.37 2.00
C VAL A 564 8.58 19.46 2.91
N PRO A 565 8.20 19.28 4.20
CA PRO A 565 8.96 18.44 5.12
C PRO A 565 8.87 16.96 4.73
N VAL A 566 10.00 16.27 4.82
CA VAL A 566 10.16 14.84 4.49
C VAL A 566 10.59 14.05 5.73
N LYS A 567 10.01 12.86 5.96
CA LYS A 567 10.39 11.99 7.08
C LYS A 567 10.39 10.51 6.73
N PHE A 568 11.48 9.80 7.03
CA PHE A 568 11.46 8.34 7.03
C PHE A 568 10.45 7.81 8.07
N ALA A 569 9.57 6.91 7.64
CA ALA A 569 8.54 6.30 8.46
C ALA A 569 8.82 4.80 8.65
N GLN A 570 9.31 4.43 9.83
CA GLN A 570 9.72 3.06 10.15
C GLN A 570 8.50 2.16 10.33
N ALA A 571 8.50 0.97 9.74
CA ALA A 571 7.36 0.06 9.80
C ALA A 571 7.46 -0.98 10.92
N TYR A 572 6.30 -1.30 11.49
CA TYR A 572 6.06 -2.46 12.33
C TYR A 572 4.79 -3.16 11.86
N HIS A 573 4.87 -4.48 11.64
CA HIS A 573 3.70 -5.31 11.40
C HIS A 573 3.06 -5.74 12.72
N HIS A 574 1.75 -6.01 12.79
CA HIS A 574 1.09 -6.40 14.04
C HIS A 574 1.74 -7.60 14.73
N ARG A 575 2.33 -8.50 13.94
CA ARG A 575 3.13 -9.65 14.40
C ARG A 575 4.39 -9.24 15.16
N ASP A 576 4.87 -8.03 14.91
CA ASP A 576 6.04 -7.39 15.51
C ASP A 576 5.69 -6.52 16.72
N LYS A 577 4.50 -6.69 17.34
CA LYS A 577 4.08 -5.93 18.52
C LYS A 577 5.16 -5.87 19.61
N ALA A 578 5.91 -6.96 19.81
CA ALA A 578 7.00 -7.00 20.79
C ALA A 578 8.16 -6.05 20.42
N MET A 579 8.52 -5.97 19.13
CA MET A 579 9.53 -5.02 18.65
C MET A 579 9.04 -3.59 18.75
N PHE A 580 7.78 -3.32 18.39
CA PHE A 580 7.16 -2.02 18.58
C PHE A 580 7.15 -1.61 20.07
N THR A 581 6.79 -2.53 20.96
CA THR A 581 6.80 -2.29 22.42
C THR A 581 8.20 -1.94 22.91
N SER A 582 9.21 -2.69 22.45
CA SER A 582 10.60 -2.43 22.80
C SER A 582 11.08 -1.07 22.28
N GLU A 583 10.67 -0.68 21.08
CA GLU A 583 11.02 0.62 20.51
C GLU A 583 10.35 1.76 21.28
N MET A 584 9.06 1.64 21.61
CA MET A 584 8.39 2.62 22.44
C MET A 584 9.06 2.73 23.81
N ALA A 585 9.39 1.62 24.46
CA ALA A 585 10.10 1.64 25.75
C ALA A 585 11.43 2.40 25.64
N ARG A 586 12.21 2.17 24.58
CA ARG A 586 13.43 2.92 24.27
C ARG A 586 13.19 4.42 24.15
N LEU A 587 12.13 4.84 23.46
CA LEU A 587 11.78 6.26 23.35
C LEU A 587 11.41 6.87 24.70
N PHE A 588 10.64 6.17 25.54
CA PHE A 588 10.29 6.67 26.87
C PHE A 588 11.52 6.79 27.78
N GLU A 589 12.45 5.82 27.73
CA GLU A 589 13.73 5.92 28.42
C GLU A 589 14.55 7.11 27.92
N ARG A 590 14.62 7.30 26.59
CA ARG A 590 15.34 8.40 25.94
C ARG A 590 14.77 9.77 26.31
N ALA A 591 13.44 9.90 26.31
CA ALA A 591 12.77 11.13 26.71
C ALA A 591 13.07 11.51 28.18
N GLY A 592 13.39 10.53 29.03
CA GLY A 592 13.80 10.75 30.42
C GLY A 592 15.31 11.01 30.61
N SER A 593 16.14 10.88 29.57
CA SER A 593 17.61 10.94 29.71
C SER A 593 18.22 12.34 29.58
N GLY A 594 17.39 13.39 29.53
CA GLY A 594 17.86 14.78 29.43
C GLY A 594 18.18 15.22 28.01
N LEU A 595 17.17 15.21 27.13
CA LEU A 595 17.27 15.69 25.76
C LEU A 595 17.68 17.17 25.69
N ILE A 596 18.56 17.47 24.74
CA ILE A 596 19.01 18.85 24.46
C ILE A 596 18.48 19.38 23.12
N TYR A 597 17.90 18.51 22.30
CA TYR A 597 17.22 18.82 21.04
C TYR A 597 15.93 18.02 20.91
N PRO A 598 14.91 18.58 20.23
CA PRO A 598 13.70 17.84 19.95
C PRO A 598 14.01 16.68 19.01
N GLU A 599 13.43 15.52 19.27
CA GLU A 599 13.55 14.34 18.41
C GLU A 599 12.19 14.02 17.78
N PHE A 600 12.19 13.54 16.53
CA PHE A 600 10.98 13.28 15.75
C PHE A 600 10.99 11.85 15.21
N TYR A 601 9.97 11.06 15.55
CA TYR A 601 9.82 9.68 15.09
C TYR A 601 8.46 9.47 14.43
N ALA A 602 8.47 8.82 13.27
CA ALA A 602 7.27 8.46 12.53
C ALA A 602 7.25 6.94 12.34
N TYR A 603 6.12 6.31 12.68
CA TYR A 603 5.97 4.87 12.60
C TYR A 603 4.75 4.48 11.77
N ARG A 604 4.96 3.50 10.88
CA ARG A 604 3.93 2.84 10.08
C ARG A 604 3.48 1.59 10.81
N LEU A 605 2.24 1.56 11.25
CA LEU A 605 1.65 0.48 12.02
C LEU A 605 0.74 -0.35 11.11
N ILE A 606 1.29 -1.46 10.64
CA ILE A 606 0.67 -2.32 9.64
C ILE A 606 -0.25 -3.32 10.34
N LEU A 607 -1.55 -3.22 10.05
CA LEU A 607 -2.63 -4.06 10.61
C LEU A 607 -2.71 -4.07 12.15
N PHE A 608 -2.20 -3.03 12.81
CA PHE A 608 -2.30 -2.89 14.27
C PHE A 608 -3.74 -2.58 14.71
N ARG A 609 -4.22 -3.28 15.74
CA ARG A 609 -5.44 -2.85 16.44
C ARG A 609 -5.14 -1.64 17.33
N PRO A 610 -6.04 -0.64 17.43
CA PRO A 610 -5.86 0.52 18.31
C PRO A 610 -5.50 0.16 19.76
N SER A 611 -6.09 -0.91 20.31
CA SER A 611 -5.77 -1.39 21.66
C SER A 611 -4.31 -1.79 21.84
N MET A 612 -3.68 -2.38 20.81
CA MET A 612 -2.27 -2.76 20.89
C MET A 612 -1.36 -1.56 21.09
N VAL A 613 -1.72 -0.43 20.50
CA VAL A 613 -1.01 0.85 20.65
C VAL A 613 -1.33 1.48 22.00
N ALA A 614 -2.62 1.61 22.31
CA ALA A 614 -3.11 2.23 23.53
C ALA A 614 -2.56 1.55 24.80
N ASP A 615 -2.54 0.23 24.84
CA ASP A 615 -2.01 -0.54 25.97
C ASP A 615 -0.53 -0.26 26.21
N VAL A 616 0.28 -0.28 25.15
CA VAL A 616 1.73 -0.03 25.22
C VAL A 616 2.01 1.39 25.72
N VAL A 617 1.37 2.40 25.11
CA VAL A 617 1.61 3.80 25.47
C VAL A 617 1.12 4.09 26.90
N THR A 618 -0.04 3.57 27.28
CA THR A 618 -0.61 3.77 28.62
C THR A 618 0.29 3.17 29.69
N GLU A 619 0.82 1.98 29.46
CA GLU A 619 1.70 1.31 30.41
C GLU A 619 3.05 2.04 30.54
N LEU A 620 3.67 2.43 29.42
CA LEU A 620 4.96 3.14 29.45
C LEU A 620 4.85 4.54 30.07
N ARG A 621 3.75 5.26 29.85
CA ARG A 621 3.49 6.53 30.56
C ARG A 621 3.46 6.37 32.08
N LYS A 622 2.96 5.23 32.59
CA LYS A 622 2.97 4.95 34.04
C LYS A 622 4.37 4.61 34.54
N GLN A 623 5.16 3.87 33.75
CA GLN A 623 6.51 3.46 34.11
C GLN A 623 7.52 4.62 34.04
N HIS A 624 7.30 5.58 33.14
CA HIS A 624 8.19 6.71 32.90
C HIS A 624 7.45 8.06 33.01
N PRO A 625 6.96 8.45 34.20
CA PRO A 625 6.15 9.67 34.37
C PRO A 625 6.91 10.98 34.12
N ALA A 626 8.25 10.93 34.09
CA ALA A 626 9.12 12.08 33.80
C ALA A 626 9.51 12.18 32.31
N ALA A 627 9.08 11.23 31.47
CA ALA A 627 9.40 11.24 30.05
C ALA A 627 8.58 12.30 29.32
N ASN A 628 9.27 13.26 28.69
CA ASN A 628 8.65 14.26 27.83
C ASN A 628 8.46 13.69 26.41
N ILE A 629 7.32 13.03 26.20
CA ILE A 629 6.95 12.44 24.91
C ILE A 629 5.54 12.85 24.50
N GLU A 630 5.41 13.40 23.30
CA GLU A 630 4.15 13.89 22.74
C GLU A 630 3.78 13.06 21.51
N PHE A 631 2.61 12.42 21.55
CA PHE A 631 2.02 11.75 20.39
C PHE A 631 1.13 12.75 19.68
N LEU A 632 1.34 12.92 18.37
CA LEU A 632 0.72 14.00 17.60
C LEU A 632 0.00 13.46 16.36
N ASP A 633 -0.98 14.25 15.88
CA ASP A 633 -1.46 14.11 14.52
C ASP A 633 -0.36 14.50 13.51
N ALA A 634 -0.47 13.97 12.29
CA ALA A 634 0.55 14.10 11.27
C ALA A 634 0.82 15.54 10.84
N HIS A 635 -0.21 16.39 10.78
CA HIS A 635 -0.06 17.79 10.37
C HIS A 635 0.71 18.59 11.42
N THR A 636 0.34 18.46 12.69
CA THR A 636 1.06 19.08 13.80
C THR A 636 2.50 18.56 13.88
N PHE A 637 2.69 17.25 13.75
CA PHE A 637 4.00 16.61 13.74
C PHE A 637 4.91 17.18 12.64
N MET A 638 4.45 17.21 11.39
CA MET A 638 5.25 17.71 10.26
C MET A 638 5.57 19.20 10.42
N SER A 639 4.62 19.98 10.94
CA SER A 639 4.80 21.41 11.20
C SER A 639 5.85 21.67 12.28
N LEU A 640 5.83 20.92 13.40
CA LEU A 640 6.85 21.03 14.44
C LEU A 640 8.21 20.51 14.00
N LYS A 641 8.22 19.42 13.22
CA LYS A 641 9.46 18.90 12.61
C LYS A 641 10.12 19.97 11.77
N GLN A 642 9.36 20.68 10.93
CA GLN A 642 9.91 21.73 10.09
C GLN A 642 10.47 22.91 10.91
N GLU A 643 9.87 23.24 12.06
CA GLU A 643 10.44 24.21 12.99
C GLU A 643 11.71 23.68 13.66
N GLY A 644 11.72 22.41 14.08
CA GLY A 644 12.87 21.74 14.67
C GLY A 644 14.06 21.67 13.72
N ASP A 645 13.83 21.36 12.46
CA ASP A 645 14.87 21.31 11.42
C ASP A 645 15.51 22.67 11.14
N LYS A 646 14.82 23.77 11.47
CA LYS A 646 15.32 25.15 11.36
C LYS A 646 16.04 25.64 12.62
N LEU A 647 16.01 24.88 13.71
CA LEU A 647 16.78 25.23 14.90
C LEU A 647 18.27 25.25 14.54
N PRO A 648 19.03 26.25 15.03
CA PRO A 648 20.47 26.21 14.85
C PRO A 648 21.00 24.97 15.56
N LEU A 649 21.81 24.19 14.85
CA LEU A 649 22.62 23.15 15.46
C LEU A 649 23.53 23.84 16.48
N THR A 650 23.22 23.71 17.77
CA THR A 650 23.97 24.21 18.93
C THR A 650 23.88 23.19 20.08
N SER A 651 24.96 22.47 20.36
CA SER A 651 25.01 21.48 21.44
C SER A 651 26.10 21.84 22.47
N PRO A 652 26.06 21.32 23.70
CA PRO A 652 27.17 21.45 24.65
C PRO A 652 28.49 20.86 24.16
N TRP A 653 28.45 20.04 23.10
CA TRP A 653 29.59 19.37 22.49
C TRP A 653 30.15 20.11 21.28
N MET A 654 29.43 21.12 20.79
CA MET A 654 29.96 22.09 19.84
C MET A 654 31.26 22.70 20.39
N HIS A 655 32.28 22.81 19.54
CA HIS A 655 33.64 23.27 19.86
C HIS A 655 34.44 22.37 20.81
N LYS A 656 33.93 21.22 21.25
CA LYS A 656 34.74 20.26 22.01
C LYS A 656 35.74 19.61 21.07
N LYS A 657 36.91 19.29 21.59
CA LYS A 657 37.92 18.47 20.88
C LYS A 657 37.83 16.98 21.23
N ARG A 658 36.93 16.63 22.14
CA ARG A 658 36.84 15.29 22.74
C ARG A 658 35.42 15.04 23.25
N LEU A 659 34.87 13.92 22.83
CA LEU A 659 33.63 13.32 23.32
C LEU A 659 33.96 11.99 24.00
N GLU A 660 33.31 11.68 25.11
CA GLU A 660 33.51 10.43 25.85
C GLU A 660 32.17 9.91 26.33
N ALA A 661 31.76 8.75 25.81
CA ALA A 661 30.62 8.02 26.32
C ALA A 661 31.06 6.91 27.26
N ARG A 662 30.35 6.79 28.38
CA ARG A 662 30.43 5.68 29.33
C ARG A 662 29.03 5.12 29.55
N ALA A 663 28.94 3.81 29.79
CA ALA A 663 27.63 3.22 30.00
C ALA A 663 27.00 3.72 31.31
N GLY A 664 25.69 3.97 31.27
CA GLY A 664 24.93 4.45 32.44
C GLY A 664 25.09 5.94 32.76
N GLU A 665 25.92 6.67 32.00
CA GLU A 665 26.02 8.13 32.11
C GLU A 665 25.04 8.84 31.16
N GLY A 666 24.82 10.14 31.40
CA GLY A 666 23.94 10.98 30.58
C GLY A 666 24.52 11.25 29.17
N PRO A 667 23.85 12.12 28.39
CA PRO A 667 24.29 12.46 27.04
C PRO A 667 25.74 12.96 27.02
N SER A 668 26.53 12.50 26.05
CA SER A 668 27.98 12.80 25.95
C SER A 668 28.43 13.25 24.55
N GLY A 669 27.49 13.35 23.62
CA GLY A 669 27.76 13.58 22.20
C GLY A 669 28.17 12.31 21.44
N LEU A 670 28.31 11.17 22.13
CA LEU A 670 28.45 9.84 21.54
C LEU A 670 27.37 8.93 22.12
N GLU A 671 26.43 8.46 21.30
CA GLU A 671 25.26 7.74 21.81
C GLU A 671 25.15 6.34 21.21
N PRO A 672 25.19 5.29 22.04
CA PRO A 672 24.96 3.93 21.58
C PRO A 672 23.55 3.71 21.03
N VAL A 673 23.46 3.13 19.85
CA VAL A 673 22.19 2.78 19.20
C VAL A 673 21.90 1.30 19.37
N ARG A 674 20.69 1.01 19.84
CA ARG A 674 20.17 -0.36 19.90
C ARG A 674 19.67 -0.77 18.52
N ALA A 675 20.31 -1.78 17.93
CA ALA A 675 19.92 -2.37 16.65
C ALA A 675 19.67 -3.87 16.81
N GLY A 676 18.87 -4.48 15.93
CA GLY A 676 18.52 -5.90 16.02
C GLY A 676 19.72 -6.85 15.94
N ASP A 677 20.73 -6.51 15.15
CA ASP A 677 22.00 -7.25 15.03
C ASP A 677 23.12 -6.71 15.96
N GLY A 678 22.79 -5.72 16.78
CA GLY A 678 23.71 -5.07 17.73
C GLY A 678 23.12 -4.83 19.11
N ALA A 679 22.37 -5.82 19.62
CA ALA A 679 21.76 -5.73 20.95
C ALA A 679 22.81 -5.77 22.07
N PHE A 680 22.68 -4.86 23.04
CA PHE A 680 23.49 -4.79 24.26
C PHE A 680 22.63 -4.53 25.49
N ALA A 681 23.12 -4.85 26.69
CA ALA A 681 22.50 -4.47 27.96
C ALA A 681 23.42 -3.50 28.71
N VAL A 682 22.85 -2.52 29.41
CA VAL A 682 23.63 -1.74 30.38
C VAL A 682 23.66 -2.53 31.68
N VAL A 683 24.84 -2.97 32.10
CA VAL A 683 25.01 -3.82 33.30
C VAL A 683 25.94 -3.12 34.27
N LYS A 684 25.62 -3.16 35.56
CA LYS A 684 26.54 -2.69 36.61
C LYS A 684 27.70 -3.67 36.77
N ASP A 685 28.92 -3.14 36.75
CA ASP A 685 30.14 -3.86 37.07
C ASP A 685 30.92 -3.08 38.13
N GLY A 686 30.81 -3.52 39.38
CA GLY A 686 31.24 -2.74 40.55
C GLY A 686 30.49 -1.41 40.67
N ASP A 687 31.24 -0.30 40.76
CA ASP A 687 30.72 1.07 40.81
C ASP A 687 30.49 1.67 39.41
N ALA A 688 30.93 1.01 38.34
CA ALA A 688 30.76 1.43 36.96
C ALA A 688 29.61 0.67 36.28
N SER A 689 29.19 1.13 35.10
CA SER A 689 28.32 0.35 34.21
C SER A 689 29.04 0.09 32.90
N VAL A 690 28.66 -0.98 32.20
CA VAL A 690 29.20 -1.40 30.90
C VAL A 690 28.09 -1.70 29.91
N TRP A 691 28.36 -1.54 28.61
CA TRP A 691 27.50 -2.06 27.55
C TRP A 691 27.90 -3.50 27.25
N ARG A 692 27.13 -4.44 27.79
CA ARG A 692 27.35 -5.88 27.66
C ARG A 692 26.71 -6.44 26.40
N LEU A 693 27.53 -6.96 25.50
CA LEU A 693 27.12 -7.76 24.36
C LEU A 693 27.18 -9.24 24.73
N ALA A 694 26.00 -9.87 24.80
CA ALA A 694 25.87 -11.28 25.13
C ALA A 694 26.59 -12.18 24.10
N PRO A 695 27.09 -13.35 24.52
CA PRO A 695 27.72 -14.32 23.62
C PRO A 695 26.72 -14.77 22.53
N SER A 696 27.22 -14.97 21.31
CA SER A 696 26.38 -15.33 20.15
C SER A 696 27.06 -16.37 19.28
N ALA A 697 26.28 -17.36 18.82
CA ALA A 697 26.70 -18.31 17.79
C ALA A 697 26.79 -17.65 16.39
N LYS A 698 26.08 -16.52 16.20
CA LYS A 698 26.13 -15.70 14.99
C LYS A 698 27.16 -14.58 15.21
N SER A 699 28.32 -14.71 14.57
CA SER A 699 29.41 -13.74 14.57
C SER A 699 29.64 -13.25 13.12
N PRO A 700 29.86 -11.95 12.88
CA PRO A 700 30.11 -10.88 13.86
C PRO A 700 28.84 -10.35 14.56
N ARG A 701 29.04 -9.76 15.73
CA ARG A 701 28.06 -8.91 16.46
C ARG A 701 28.43 -7.44 16.25
N TYR A 702 27.48 -6.54 16.42
CA TYR A 702 27.69 -5.12 16.17
C TYR A 702 27.42 -4.25 17.41
N PHE A 703 28.13 -3.14 17.53
CA PHE A 703 27.82 -2.06 18.47
C PHE A 703 27.80 -0.76 17.70
N TYR A 704 26.65 -0.09 17.70
CA TYR A 704 26.37 1.07 16.89
C TYR A 704 26.42 2.33 17.74
N VAL A 705 27.02 3.41 17.24
CA VAL A 705 27.13 4.68 17.96
C VAL A 705 26.91 5.86 17.01
N THR A 706 26.10 6.84 17.41
CA THR A 706 25.90 8.12 16.72
C THR A 706 26.81 9.20 17.31
N VAL A 707 27.13 10.21 16.50
CA VAL A 707 27.85 11.41 16.92
C VAL A 707 26.87 12.58 16.97
N ASP A 708 27.01 13.47 17.96
CA ASP A 708 26.23 14.71 18.02
C ASP A 708 26.39 15.52 16.73
N ASP A 709 25.27 15.96 16.16
CA ASP A 709 25.24 16.63 14.86
C ASP A 709 26.05 17.94 14.84
N ALA A 710 26.12 18.67 15.95
CA ALA A 710 26.89 19.92 16.02
C ALA A 710 28.41 19.66 16.09
N PHE A 711 28.85 18.69 16.89
CA PHE A 711 30.24 18.23 16.86
C PHE A 711 30.62 17.66 15.50
N SER A 712 29.76 16.81 14.94
CA SER A 712 29.90 16.19 13.63
C SER A 712 30.18 17.27 12.58
N LYS A 713 29.32 18.28 12.48
CA LYS A 713 29.42 19.34 11.46
C LYS A 713 30.73 20.14 11.51
N GLU A 714 31.31 20.35 12.69
CA GLU A 714 32.58 21.05 12.83
C GLU A 714 33.80 20.21 12.46
N ASN A 715 33.65 18.88 12.53
CA ASN A 715 34.74 17.93 12.39
C ASN A 715 34.54 16.96 11.20
N GLU A 716 33.56 17.23 10.34
CA GLU A 716 33.42 16.55 9.05
C GLU A 716 34.71 16.72 8.25
N LEU A 717 35.20 15.62 7.69
CA LEU A 717 36.42 15.54 6.89
C LEU A 717 37.71 15.87 7.65
N ALA A 718 37.68 15.92 8.98
CA ALA A 718 38.88 16.11 9.78
C ALA A 718 39.87 14.94 9.59
N ASP A 719 41.13 15.27 9.35
CA ASP A 719 42.22 14.30 9.13
C ASP A 719 42.93 13.88 10.43
N ASP A 720 42.54 14.49 11.54
CA ASP A 720 43.16 14.33 12.86
C ASP A 720 42.21 13.68 13.88
N LEU A 721 41.08 13.10 13.49
CA LEU A 721 40.19 12.42 14.44
C LEU A 721 40.59 10.96 14.69
N GLN A 722 40.40 10.50 15.93
CA GLN A 722 40.51 9.10 16.32
C GLN A 722 39.38 8.65 17.25
N VAL A 723 39.06 7.35 17.15
CA VAL A 723 38.12 6.66 18.03
C VAL A 723 38.88 5.70 18.94
N ARG A 724 38.65 5.79 20.24
CA ARG A 724 39.18 4.86 21.25
C ARG A 724 38.03 4.10 21.88
N ILE A 725 38.15 2.77 21.95
CA ILE A 725 37.12 1.89 22.50
C ILE A 725 37.78 1.07 23.61
N ALA A 726 37.33 1.26 24.86
CA ALA A 726 37.74 0.44 25.99
C ALA A 726 36.75 -0.72 26.14
N LEU A 727 37.25 -1.95 26.06
CA LEU A 727 36.42 -3.15 26.21
C LEU A 727 37.16 -4.30 26.90
N SER A 728 36.40 -5.15 27.58
CA SER A 728 36.85 -6.42 28.15
C SER A 728 36.06 -7.58 27.53
N CYS A 729 36.61 -8.79 27.61
CA CYS A 729 35.97 -9.98 27.05
C CYS A 729 36.33 -11.24 27.85
N ASP A 730 35.45 -12.25 27.78
CA ASP A 730 35.67 -13.57 28.43
C ASP A 730 36.27 -14.62 27.49
N ALA A 731 36.34 -14.33 26.19
CA ALA A 731 36.92 -15.17 25.16
C ALA A 731 37.59 -14.30 24.10
N PRO A 732 38.55 -14.83 23.32
CA PRO A 732 39.21 -14.02 22.31
C PRO A 732 38.25 -13.46 21.25
N VAL A 733 38.32 -12.15 21.03
CA VAL A 733 37.53 -11.44 20.02
C VAL A 733 38.40 -10.60 19.08
N THR A 734 37.93 -10.39 17.86
CA THR A 734 38.50 -9.46 16.88
C THR A 734 37.58 -8.26 16.72
N VAL A 735 38.15 -7.05 16.77
CA VAL A 735 37.38 -5.81 16.72
C VAL A 735 37.70 -5.04 15.43
N GLY A 736 36.66 -4.67 14.70
CA GLY A 736 36.73 -3.78 13.53
C GLY A 736 35.89 -2.53 13.75
N LEU A 737 36.15 -1.50 12.93
CA LEU A 737 35.36 -0.28 12.91
C LEU A 737 34.98 0.04 11.46
N GLN A 738 33.72 0.38 11.27
CA GLN A 738 33.21 0.98 10.04
C GLN A 738 32.57 2.32 10.36
N TYR A 739 32.76 3.27 9.45
CA TYR A 739 32.20 4.62 9.50
C TYR A 739 32.08 5.15 8.06
N ASN A 740 31.32 6.21 7.87
CA ASN A 740 31.20 6.88 6.58
C ASN A 740 32.39 7.82 6.39
N SER A 741 32.98 7.85 5.19
CA SER A 741 34.04 8.80 4.86
C SER A 741 33.84 9.37 3.46
N MET A 742 34.69 10.31 3.03
CA MET A 742 34.79 10.70 1.61
C MET A 742 35.97 10.00 0.93
N TRP A 743 35.83 9.66 -0.36
CA TRP A 743 36.96 9.10 -1.13
C TRP A 743 38.01 10.19 -1.44
N PRO A 744 39.32 9.87 -1.47
CA PRO A 744 40.36 10.86 -1.78
C PRO A 744 40.29 11.45 -3.20
N ALA A 745 39.62 10.77 -4.14
CA ALA A 745 39.64 11.08 -5.57
C ALA A 745 38.34 11.74 -6.12
N GLY A 746 37.37 12.09 -5.27
CA GLY A 746 36.16 12.79 -5.70
C GLY A 746 35.17 13.04 -4.55
N ASP A 747 34.25 13.98 -4.76
CA ASP A 747 33.20 14.39 -3.81
C ASP A 747 32.09 13.34 -3.62
N PHE A 748 32.41 12.06 -3.74
CA PHE A 748 31.45 10.97 -3.55
C PHE A 748 31.66 10.29 -2.18
N PRO A 749 30.58 10.02 -1.43
CA PRO A 749 30.66 9.33 -0.15
C PRO A 749 31.18 7.89 -0.31
N ASN A 750 32.03 7.48 0.63
CA ASN A 750 32.48 6.11 0.84
C ASN A 750 31.70 5.50 2.02
N PRO A 751 30.53 4.89 1.78
CA PRO A 751 29.81 4.22 2.84
C PRO A 751 30.60 2.99 3.31
N TYR A 752 30.61 2.74 4.63
CA TYR A 752 31.25 1.59 5.25
C TYR A 752 32.76 1.47 5.04
N LYS A 753 33.51 2.57 5.06
CA LYS A 753 34.98 2.51 5.10
C LYS A 753 35.40 1.64 6.28
N ALA A 754 35.92 0.45 5.97
CA ALA A 754 36.35 -0.51 6.95
C ALA A 754 37.80 -0.21 7.33
N HIS A 755 38.03 0.09 8.60
CA HIS A 755 39.38 0.07 9.12
C HIS A 755 39.87 -1.40 9.16
N PRO A 756 41.16 -1.69 8.87
CA PRO A 756 41.75 -2.99 9.14
C PRO A 756 41.36 -3.48 10.54
N LYS A 757 40.89 -4.72 10.65
CA LYS A 757 40.53 -5.35 11.93
C LYS A 757 41.75 -5.30 12.86
N LYS A 758 41.57 -4.76 14.07
CA LYS A 758 42.63 -4.65 15.06
C LYS A 758 42.41 -5.67 16.18
N THR A 759 43.49 -6.39 16.50
CA THR A 759 43.73 -7.19 17.72
C THR A 759 42.80 -8.40 17.96
N ARG A 760 43.42 -9.51 18.35
CA ARG A 760 42.80 -10.67 19.01
C ARG A 760 42.87 -10.42 20.51
N GLN A 761 41.78 -9.95 21.11
CA GLN A 761 41.70 -9.68 22.55
C GLN A 761 41.90 -10.97 23.34
N SER A 762 42.54 -10.91 24.50
CA SER A 762 42.68 -12.05 25.41
C SER A 762 41.63 -11.93 26.51
N PRO A 763 41.08 -13.04 27.03
CA PRO A 763 40.14 -13.00 28.15
C PRO A 763 40.72 -12.24 29.36
N GLY A 764 39.96 -11.36 29.99
CA GLY A 764 40.39 -10.66 31.21
C GLY A 764 40.15 -9.15 31.20
N GLU A 765 41.15 -8.39 31.68
CA GLU A 765 41.07 -6.94 31.92
C GLU A 765 40.78 -6.12 30.66
N ALA A 766 40.15 -4.96 30.86
CA ALA A 766 39.79 -4.04 29.79
C ALA A 766 41.02 -3.56 29.01
N GLN A 767 40.91 -3.60 27.69
CA GLN A 767 41.92 -3.10 26.77
C GLN A 767 41.33 -2.01 25.89
N GLU A 768 42.17 -1.04 25.58
CA GLU A 768 41.79 0.06 24.70
C GLU A 768 42.25 -0.20 23.26
N ILE A 769 41.34 0.00 22.32
CA ILE A 769 41.58 -0.15 20.89
C ILE A 769 41.38 1.21 20.22
N VAL A 770 42.39 1.67 19.48
CA VAL A 770 42.39 2.98 18.82
C VAL A 770 42.27 2.82 17.31
N PHE A 771 41.38 3.57 16.68
CA PHE A 771 41.21 3.66 15.22
C PHE A 771 41.38 5.12 14.78
N LYS A 772 42.32 5.39 13.87
CA LYS A 772 42.45 6.71 13.26
C LYS A 772 41.42 6.84 12.15
N LEU A 773 40.69 7.95 12.14
CA LEU A 773 39.73 8.25 11.10
C LEU A 773 40.44 9.00 9.98
N ASP A 774 39.96 8.83 8.76
CA ASP A 774 40.47 9.51 7.58
C ASP A 774 39.25 10.02 6.82
N ARG A 775 39.11 11.35 6.83
CA ARG A 775 38.00 12.13 6.27
C ARG A 775 36.60 11.61 6.65
N PRO A 776 36.28 11.52 7.96
CA PRO A 776 34.99 11.02 8.41
C PRO A 776 33.84 11.91 7.93
N TYR A 777 32.71 11.30 7.64
CA TYR A 777 31.51 11.99 7.15
C TYR A 777 30.29 11.47 7.92
N PHE A 778 30.05 12.06 9.08
CA PHE A 778 28.99 11.64 10.01
C PHE A 778 27.63 12.17 9.54
N LYS A 779 26.71 11.27 9.17
CA LYS A 779 25.40 11.62 8.59
C LYS A 779 24.25 10.85 9.23
N ASN A 780 24.52 10.02 10.25
CA ASN A 780 23.52 9.12 10.84
C ASN A 780 22.79 8.26 9.78
N SER A 781 23.50 7.87 8.71
CA SER A 781 22.92 7.24 7.52
C SER A 781 23.35 5.80 7.30
N GLN A 782 24.15 5.23 8.22
CA GLN A 782 24.50 3.80 8.17
C GLN A 782 23.41 2.94 8.81
N ASN A 783 23.55 1.60 8.73
CA ASN A 783 22.73 0.64 9.46
C ASN A 783 22.36 1.13 10.88
N ALA A 784 21.07 1.04 11.21
CA ALA A 784 20.48 1.55 12.45
C ALA A 784 20.60 3.07 12.66
N MET A 785 20.81 3.86 11.59
CA MET A 785 20.98 5.32 11.64
C MET A 785 22.17 5.78 12.49
N ALA A 786 23.25 4.99 12.51
CA ALA A 786 24.46 5.28 13.27
C ALA A 786 25.59 5.88 12.41
N ASP A 787 26.62 6.43 13.08
CA ASP A 787 27.84 6.94 12.44
C ASP A 787 29.02 5.97 12.52
N PHE A 788 29.02 5.14 13.57
CA PHE A 788 30.00 4.08 13.79
C PHE A 788 29.31 2.73 13.90
N ARG A 789 29.88 1.74 13.22
CA ARG A 789 29.61 0.31 13.42
C ARG A 789 30.87 -0.39 13.91
N VAL A 790 30.91 -0.70 15.19
CA VAL A 790 31.96 -1.54 15.79
C VAL A 790 31.61 -3.00 15.53
N ILE A 791 32.52 -3.73 14.88
CA ILE A 791 32.33 -5.12 14.47
C ILE A 791 33.09 -6.03 15.42
N ILE A 792 32.39 -6.89 16.15
CA ILE A 792 32.96 -7.77 17.15
C ILE A 792 32.81 -9.22 16.69
N SER A 793 33.92 -9.85 16.31
CA SER A 793 33.95 -11.25 15.87
C SER A 793 34.50 -12.16 16.99
N GLY A 794 33.74 -13.19 17.38
CA GLY A 794 34.08 -14.12 18.45
C GLY A 794 32.87 -14.51 19.30
N GLN A 795 32.96 -15.63 20.01
CA GLN A 795 31.81 -16.26 20.68
C GLN A 795 31.61 -15.85 22.15
N GLY A 796 32.54 -15.09 22.74
CA GLY A 796 32.49 -14.68 24.15
C GLY A 796 31.62 -13.47 24.45
N THR A 797 31.32 -13.22 25.72
CA THR A 797 30.77 -11.95 26.20
C THR A 797 31.78 -10.82 25.96
N VAL A 798 31.29 -9.65 25.55
CA VAL A 798 32.11 -8.44 25.42
C VAL A 798 31.43 -7.31 26.18
N ASP A 799 32.19 -6.65 27.04
CA ASP A 799 31.75 -5.48 27.78
C ASP A 799 32.49 -4.27 27.26
N ILE A 800 31.76 -3.30 26.73
CA ILE A 800 32.32 -2.01 26.30
C ILE A 800 32.13 -1.03 27.46
N GLU A 801 33.24 -0.53 27.99
CA GLU A 801 33.25 0.38 29.15
C GLU A 801 33.10 1.83 28.72
N SER A 802 33.80 2.21 27.64
CA SER A 802 33.74 3.56 27.10
C SER A 802 34.09 3.62 25.62
N MET A 803 33.61 4.68 24.97
CA MET A 803 34.01 5.08 23.63
C MET A 803 34.34 6.56 23.62
N ILE A 804 35.50 6.92 23.07
CA ILE A 804 36.01 8.29 23.00
C ILE A 804 36.21 8.64 21.53
N LEU A 805 35.76 9.83 21.13
CA LEU A 805 36.05 10.45 19.83
C LEU A 805 36.81 11.75 20.12
N GLU A 806 38.04 11.84 19.67
CA GLU A 806 38.90 12.99 19.97
C GLU A 806 39.83 13.33 18.80
N HIS A 807 40.30 14.58 18.76
CA HIS A 807 41.43 14.92 17.92
C HIS A 807 42.69 14.25 18.48
N ASP A 808 43.45 13.60 17.62
CA ASP A 808 44.77 13.05 17.89
C ASP A 808 45.65 14.20 18.39
N ALA A 809 46.12 14.08 19.63
CA ALA A 809 47.07 15.04 20.16
C ALA A 809 48.43 14.74 19.50
N GLU A 810 48.93 15.66 18.68
CA GLU A 810 50.32 15.59 18.16
C GLU A 810 51.34 15.24 19.24
#